data_AF-A0A5C4TGD8-F1
#
_entry.id   AF-A0A5C4TGD8-F1
#
_cell.length_a   1.000
_cell.length_b   1.000
_cell.length_c   1.000
_cell.angle_alpha   90.00
_cell.angle_beta   90.00
_cell.angle_gamma   90.00
#
_symmetry.space_group_name_H-M   'P 1'
#
loop_
_entity.id
_entity.type
_entity.pdbx_description
1 polymer ?
#
loop_
_entity_poly.entity_id
_entity_poly.type
_entity_poly.pdbx_seq_one_letter_code
_entity_poly.pdbx_strand_id
1 'polypeptide(L)'
;MTLMSHVSRRELLALLGTAGAAAAMSAVGNVNALSNGEGGQSVWTSVYGGESGLPDLNYCIATTIADLEASNDPNPQYVYFVVDPGKEGPFLYDPGDTDTASNMGTIVVSSAGHRFKRIFKEPINVTWFGATGDGVTDNTAAFTNALNAVRANGGTVFVPKGTFLLKKALVLNDRMNLTGQYADSKLVFELAGNTATTTGVLVLGSDLVVERLYIDVKLTSTLHGFRGNNVTVGEYESASYKNLHNIVIRDLWLTRQDTGYLNNALAISGDAHHVLVEHIKVRGKNVIGIMAHWSGDAPANNNSLVSYHPHDIEIRNVDIEDSQEAAICPSSTYNFRVSGFKARNVKTVFRAIPGDLGDSRSYAGNGTTHEDQRGKAMTGIVLENVYAEKVETTAIYFGLMGAIKDSQGNTVWYRARQSSGMIRNVEVSGLDTSHYAFQIDRFSNLTIDHIRAANYKGYSVYMYRVDNVRLSDLILQDVKRGVMIQQSSHVKITDGNIRLEQANVRNDADAYPVRIEGTLKTVALALPLQVGDTTVTVTAGFDSLEYGQLLEIVGAGTVKVSDYYVTTTATSFHIEPSAIAAPAGVQIISSNVAREIDIVRCSIRNGHSGVYYPFHVDGVTVRDCEMDNLFYYGIYGGMGSSVGLSNVSILRNRIRRCGVNVLDPNVASPTYTGQIVAKNTNMLTIRDNVLGDKANETAYSVQVHDTCSNTVVEDNISLGVRNTTEYAFDFFDQNAAALALGTNTYKANRLLGQGKLRKGAGVSHALADSGNRIVRAAMAPIAGIWMAADLVYNTAPAAGGYVGWVCTQAGTMANAAWSASTSLTAGSVVYTTAKRVYRCTAAGATGTAEPTHTGGIASNGTAVLRYEGPLAEFKAFGPIVSP
;
A
#
# COMPACT_ATOMS: atom_id res chain seq x y z
N MET A 1 -34.76 37.33 -13.69
CA MET A 1 -34.89 36.54 -14.94
C MET A 1 -36.17 37.02 -15.65
N THR A 2 -36.11 38.22 -16.24
CA THR A 2 -37.30 38.93 -16.78
C THR A 2 -36.92 39.79 -18.00
N LEU A 3 -36.05 39.26 -18.87
CA LEU A 3 -35.63 39.90 -20.12
C LEU A 3 -35.98 39.07 -21.38
N MET A 4 -36.71 37.95 -21.21
CA MET A 4 -37.06 37.04 -22.31
C MET A 4 -38.44 37.31 -22.96
N SER A 5 -39.12 38.42 -22.67
CA SER A 5 -40.46 38.68 -23.24
C SER A 5 -40.48 39.24 -24.66
N HIS A 6 -39.33 39.60 -25.26
CA HIS A 6 -39.31 40.37 -26.51
C HIS A 6 -38.53 39.77 -27.69
N VAL A 7 -37.91 38.59 -27.57
CA VAL A 7 -37.24 37.93 -28.70
C VAL A 7 -37.61 36.45 -28.74
N SER A 8 -38.34 36.04 -29.78
CA SER A 8 -38.71 34.65 -30.00
C SER A 8 -37.49 33.80 -30.38
N ARG A 9 -37.56 32.49 -30.11
CA ARG A 9 -36.51 31.53 -30.51
C ARG A 9 -36.17 31.59 -32.00
N ARG A 10 -37.15 31.92 -32.85
CA ARG A 10 -37.00 32.02 -34.31
C ARG A 10 -36.23 33.28 -34.71
N GLU A 11 -36.46 34.40 -34.03
CA GLU A 11 -35.72 35.65 -34.23
C GLU A 11 -34.27 35.53 -33.76
N LEU A 12 -34.04 34.90 -32.61
CA LEU A 12 -32.67 34.63 -32.11
C LEU A 12 -31.86 33.75 -33.09
N LEU A 13 -32.49 32.75 -33.71
CA LEU A 13 -31.84 31.87 -34.70
C LEU A 13 -31.58 32.59 -36.03
N ALA A 14 -32.47 33.49 -36.46
CA ALA A 14 -32.25 34.33 -37.64
C ALA A 14 -31.12 35.36 -37.43
N LEU A 15 -31.03 35.95 -36.24
CA LEU A 15 -29.96 36.86 -35.81
C LEU A 15 -28.57 36.19 -35.78
N LEU A 16 -28.47 34.94 -35.32
CA LEU A 16 -27.21 34.20 -35.33
C LEU A 16 -26.72 33.89 -36.76
N GLY A 17 -27.65 33.66 -37.69
CA GLY A 17 -27.32 33.43 -39.11
C GLY A 17 -26.80 34.68 -39.83
N THR A 18 -27.28 35.88 -39.47
CA THR A 18 -26.84 37.15 -40.07
C THR A 18 -25.60 37.74 -39.39
N ALA A 19 -25.46 37.59 -38.07
CA ALA A 19 -24.24 37.96 -37.36
C ALA A 19 -23.01 37.14 -37.83
N GLY A 20 -23.21 35.85 -38.16
CA GLY A 20 -22.19 35.03 -38.81
C GLY A 20 -21.76 35.58 -40.19
N ALA A 21 -22.69 36.18 -40.93
CA ALA A 21 -22.38 36.86 -42.21
C ALA A 21 -21.70 38.23 -42.00
N ALA A 22 -22.06 38.99 -40.96
CA ALA A 22 -21.40 40.24 -40.60
C ALA A 22 -19.96 40.03 -40.12
N ALA A 23 -19.69 38.99 -39.33
CA ALA A 23 -18.35 38.58 -38.92
C ALA A 23 -17.46 38.13 -40.11
N ALA A 24 -18.05 37.44 -41.10
CA ALA A 24 -17.34 37.08 -42.33
C ALA A 24 -16.98 38.29 -43.20
N MET A 25 -17.74 39.39 -43.15
CA MET A 25 -17.48 40.61 -43.92
C MET A 25 -16.56 41.62 -43.22
N SER A 26 -16.49 41.63 -41.87
CA SER A 26 -15.54 42.51 -41.15
C SER A 26 -14.07 42.06 -41.28
N ALA A 27 -13.84 40.75 -41.56
CA ALA A 27 -12.53 40.23 -41.97
C ALA A 27 -12.01 40.87 -43.28
N VAL A 28 -12.89 41.54 -44.04
CA VAL A 28 -12.57 42.29 -45.26
C VAL A 28 -12.52 43.80 -44.97
N GLY A 29 -11.82 44.20 -43.90
CA GLY A 29 -11.13 45.50 -43.78
C GLY A 29 -11.92 46.81 -43.93
N ASN A 30 -13.26 46.85 -43.89
CA ASN A 30 -14.00 48.09 -44.09
C ASN A 30 -15.13 48.27 -43.07
N VAL A 31 -14.83 48.98 -41.98
CA VAL A 31 -15.68 49.13 -40.78
C VAL A 31 -16.80 50.18 -40.95
N ASN A 32 -17.05 50.70 -42.16
CA ASN A 32 -18.00 51.80 -42.39
C ASN A 32 -19.24 51.44 -43.22
N ALA A 33 -19.51 50.15 -43.50
CA ALA A 33 -20.61 49.75 -44.38
C ALA A 33 -21.92 49.31 -43.67
N LEU A 34 -22.15 49.73 -42.42
CA LEU A 34 -23.43 49.50 -41.73
C LEU A 34 -24.23 50.78 -41.45
N SER A 35 -23.74 51.97 -41.81
CA SER A 35 -24.39 53.22 -41.40
C SER A 35 -25.15 53.99 -42.49
N ASN A 36 -25.06 53.72 -43.80
CA ASN A 36 -25.86 54.43 -44.81
C ASN A 36 -25.92 53.72 -46.17
N GLY A 37 -26.79 52.73 -46.33
CA GLY A 37 -27.00 52.08 -47.63
C GLY A 37 -28.45 51.64 -47.83
N GLU A 38 -29.27 52.53 -48.39
CA GLU A 38 -30.53 52.13 -49.02
C GLU A 38 -30.24 51.07 -50.11
N GLY A 39 -30.91 49.91 -50.03
CA GLY A 39 -31.21 49.09 -51.21
C GLY A 39 -30.41 47.80 -51.46
N GLY A 40 -29.67 47.23 -50.51
CA GLY A 40 -29.01 45.93 -50.69
C GLY A 40 -29.82 44.75 -50.15
N GLN A 41 -30.36 43.87 -51.01
CA GLN A 41 -31.12 42.69 -50.59
C GLN A 41 -30.26 41.73 -49.75
N SER A 42 -30.79 41.31 -48.59
CA SER A 42 -30.16 40.30 -47.73
C SER A 42 -30.13 38.91 -48.41
N VAL A 43 -29.19 38.05 -48.01
CA VAL A 43 -29.10 36.64 -48.46
C VAL A 43 -30.40 35.86 -48.19
N TRP A 44 -31.23 36.33 -47.26
CA TRP A 44 -32.52 35.72 -46.94
C TRP A 44 -33.53 35.86 -48.09
N THR A 45 -33.58 37.03 -48.72
CA THR A 45 -34.45 37.33 -49.87
C THR A 45 -34.07 36.50 -51.11
N SER A 46 -32.80 36.10 -51.28
CA SER A 46 -32.37 35.30 -52.43
C SER A 46 -32.60 33.79 -52.26
N VAL A 47 -32.77 33.29 -51.03
CA VAL A 47 -32.94 31.85 -50.75
C VAL A 47 -34.41 31.48 -50.46
N TYR A 48 -35.19 32.35 -49.84
CA TYR A 48 -36.52 31.99 -49.31
C TYR A 48 -37.71 32.73 -49.91
N GLY A 49 -37.50 33.62 -50.89
CA GLY A 49 -38.53 34.20 -51.76
C GLY A 49 -39.87 34.55 -51.09
N GLY A 50 -40.02 35.76 -50.54
CA GLY A 50 -41.31 36.24 -50.08
C GLY A 50 -41.24 37.58 -49.33
N GLU A 51 -42.24 38.42 -49.59
CA GLU A 51 -42.43 39.74 -48.98
C GLU A 51 -42.54 39.68 -47.44
N SER A 52 -42.05 40.76 -46.83
CA SER A 52 -41.80 41.02 -45.42
C SER A 52 -42.91 40.57 -44.45
N GLY A 53 -42.61 39.54 -43.67
CA GLY A 53 -43.27 39.23 -42.39
C GLY A 53 -42.29 39.06 -41.22
N LEU A 54 -41.00 39.30 -41.45
CA LEU A 54 -39.98 39.46 -40.41
C LEU A 54 -39.64 40.96 -40.37
N PRO A 55 -39.69 41.64 -39.21
CA PRO A 55 -39.28 43.03 -39.13
C PRO A 55 -37.83 43.15 -39.61
N ASP A 56 -37.54 44.21 -40.37
CA ASP A 56 -36.21 44.50 -40.89
C ASP A 56 -35.12 44.22 -39.85
N LEU A 57 -34.01 43.64 -40.27
CA LEU A 57 -32.83 43.32 -39.46
C LEU A 57 -32.10 44.57 -38.89
N ASN A 58 -32.79 45.71 -38.81
CA ASN A 58 -32.34 47.00 -38.25
C ASN A 58 -32.09 46.97 -36.72
N TYR A 59 -32.29 45.83 -36.06
CA TYR A 59 -32.15 45.68 -34.62
C TYR A 59 -30.85 44.96 -34.18
N CYS A 60 -29.90 44.66 -35.08
CA CYS A 60 -28.59 44.10 -34.72
C CYS A 60 -27.44 44.99 -35.16
N ILE A 61 -26.65 45.49 -34.21
CA ILE A 61 -25.54 46.40 -34.45
C ILE A 61 -24.22 45.65 -34.22
N ALA A 62 -23.40 45.50 -35.26
CA ALA A 62 -22.01 45.08 -35.09
C ALA A 62 -21.23 46.21 -34.40
N THR A 63 -20.55 45.90 -33.29
CA THR A 63 -19.91 46.88 -32.40
C THR A 63 -18.61 46.33 -31.83
N THR A 64 -17.79 47.17 -31.22
CA THR A 64 -16.70 46.73 -30.33
C THR A 64 -17.03 46.98 -28.86
N ILE A 65 -16.26 46.40 -27.93
CA ILE A 65 -16.33 46.72 -26.50
C ILE A 65 -16.06 48.21 -26.28
N ALA A 66 -15.09 48.78 -26.99
CA ALA A 66 -14.77 50.21 -26.88
C ALA A 66 -15.95 51.10 -27.32
N ASP A 67 -16.67 50.70 -28.38
CA ASP A 67 -17.87 51.41 -28.83
C ASP A 67 -19.03 51.30 -27.83
N LEU A 68 -19.18 50.15 -27.16
CA LEU A 68 -20.15 49.99 -26.07
C LEU A 68 -19.80 50.90 -24.88
N GLU A 69 -18.52 50.97 -24.51
CA GLU A 69 -18.03 51.84 -23.43
C GLU A 69 -18.20 53.34 -23.78
N ALA A 70 -18.16 53.70 -25.06
CA ALA A 70 -18.38 55.05 -25.56
C ALA A 70 -19.86 55.39 -25.87
N SER A 71 -20.79 54.44 -25.68
CA SER A 71 -22.20 54.62 -26.05
C SER A 71 -22.93 55.63 -25.16
N ASN A 72 -23.56 56.63 -25.79
CA ASN A 72 -24.28 57.70 -25.10
C ASN A 72 -25.82 57.55 -25.13
N ASP A 73 -26.36 56.88 -26.14
CA ASP A 73 -27.81 56.72 -26.35
C ASP A 73 -28.17 55.31 -26.89
N PRO A 74 -28.01 54.25 -26.08
CA PRO A 74 -28.33 52.90 -26.51
C PRO A 74 -29.83 52.62 -26.47
N ASN A 75 -30.30 51.85 -27.45
CA ASN A 75 -31.70 51.46 -27.56
C ASN A 75 -31.89 50.03 -26.99
N PRO A 76 -32.80 49.84 -26.02
CA PRO A 76 -33.05 48.53 -25.41
C PRO A 76 -33.65 47.49 -26.37
N GLN A 77 -34.13 47.90 -27.55
CA GLN A 77 -34.63 47.00 -28.58
C GLN A 77 -33.54 46.44 -29.49
N TYR A 78 -32.30 46.94 -29.40
CA TYR A 78 -31.19 46.50 -30.25
C TYR A 78 -30.34 45.42 -29.57
N VAL A 79 -29.90 44.45 -30.37
CA VAL A 79 -28.86 43.49 -30.05
C VAL A 79 -27.53 44.03 -30.53
N TYR A 80 -26.61 44.26 -29.59
CA TYR A 80 -25.26 44.74 -29.88
C TYR A 80 -24.33 43.53 -30.00
N PHE A 81 -23.92 43.20 -31.22
CA PHE A 81 -23.02 42.07 -31.46
C PHE A 81 -21.57 42.53 -31.45
N VAL A 82 -20.85 42.21 -30.37
CA VAL A 82 -19.42 42.49 -30.24
C VAL A 82 -18.64 41.66 -31.25
N VAL A 83 -17.69 42.27 -31.97
CA VAL A 83 -16.85 41.61 -32.98
C VAL A 83 -15.35 41.65 -32.66
N ASP A 84 -14.96 42.16 -31.48
CA ASP A 84 -13.56 42.09 -31.04
C ASP A 84 -13.09 40.63 -31.00
N PRO A 85 -11.92 40.31 -31.60
CA PRO A 85 -11.37 38.96 -31.58
C PRO A 85 -11.30 38.37 -30.16
N GLY A 86 -11.94 37.22 -29.95
CA GLY A 86 -12.03 36.54 -28.66
C GLY A 86 -13.06 37.11 -27.68
N LYS A 87 -13.79 38.18 -28.02
CA LYS A 87 -14.87 38.75 -27.18
C LYS A 87 -16.22 38.71 -27.87
N GLU A 88 -16.33 38.00 -28.98
CA GLU A 88 -17.47 38.03 -29.86
C GLU A 88 -18.76 37.62 -29.14
N GLY A 89 -19.88 38.21 -29.55
CA GLY A 89 -21.20 37.77 -29.11
C GLY A 89 -22.19 38.89 -28.81
N PRO A 90 -23.47 38.52 -28.62
CA PRO A 90 -24.55 39.48 -28.46
C PRO A 90 -24.65 40.06 -27.04
N PHE A 91 -25.00 41.34 -26.96
CA PHE A 91 -25.33 42.11 -25.75
C PHE A 91 -26.67 42.81 -25.91
N LEU A 92 -27.36 43.03 -24.80
CA LEU A 92 -28.53 43.90 -24.70
C LEU A 92 -28.26 45.05 -23.74
N TYR A 93 -28.74 46.23 -24.07
CA TYR A 93 -28.82 47.32 -23.12
C TYR A 93 -29.97 47.07 -22.13
N ASP A 94 -29.68 47.14 -20.83
CA ASP A 94 -30.67 47.06 -19.76
C ASP A 94 -30.84 48.43 -19.08
N PRO A 95 -31.85 49.24 -19.48
CA PRO A 95 -32.10 50.54 -18.87
C PRO A 95 -32.55 50.47 -17.41
N GLY A 96 -33.00 49.28 -16.94
CA GLY A 96 -33.42 49.08 -15.56
C GLY A 96 -32.26 48.81 -14.59
N ASP A 97 -31.05 48.58 -15.11
CA ASP A 97 -29.85 48.33 -14.30
C ASP A 97 -28.99 49.59 -14.21
N THR A 98 -29.09 50.30 -13.08
CA THR A 98 -28.36 51.56 -12.83
C THR A 98 -27.16 51.40 -11.90
N ASP A 99 -26.94 50.20 -11.36
CA ASP A 99 -26.08 50.02 -10.19
C ASP A 99 -24.98 48.98 -10.42
N THR A 100 -25.18 48.02 -11.32
CA THR A 100 -24.18 46.97 -11.53
C THR A 100 -22.93 47.55 -12.18
N ALA A 101 -21.78 47.25 -11.57
CA ALA A 101 -20.47 47.68 -12.06
C ALA A 101 -20.06 46.90 -13.31
N SER A 102 -19.26 47.54 -14.18
CA SER A 102 -18.64 46.85 -15.32
C SER A 102 -17.71 45.75 -14.82
N ASN A 103 -17.77 44.58 -15.46
CA ASN A 103 -16.77 43.53 -15.32
C ASN A 103 -16.02 43.29 -16.64
N MET A 104 -16.22 44.16 -17.63
CA MET A 104 -15.58 44.15 -18.96
C MET A 104 -15.88 42.95 -19.85
N GLY A 105 -16.66 41.96 -19.39
CA GLY A 105 -16.92 40.72 -20.11
C GLY A 105 -18.41 40.39 -20.27
N THR A 106 -19.12 40.20 -19.17
CA THR A 106 -20.58 39.92 -19.17
C THR A 106 -21.42 41.17 -18.94
N ILE A 107 -20.83 42.19 -18.32
CA ILE A 107 -21.43 43.51 -18.11
C ILE A 107 -20.41 44.55 -18.55
N VAL A 108 -20.80 45.36 -19.52
CA VAL A 108 -20.04 46.53 -19.98
C VAL A 108 -20.84 47.76 -19.61
N VAL A 109 -20.19 48.73 -18.96
CA VAL A 109 -20.83 50.00 -18.57
C VAL A 109 -20.24 51.12 -19.42
N SER A 110 -21.09 51.89 -20.08
CA SER A 110 -20.63 53.05 -20.83
C SER A 110 -20.23 54.21 -19.92
N SER A 111 -19.45 55.14 -20.44
CA SER A 111 -19.09 56.39 -19.76
C SER A 111 -20.31 57.24 -19.35
N ALA A 112 -21.43 57.10 -20.06
CA ALA A 112 -22.73 57.69 -19.72
C ALA A 112 -23.52 56.89 -18.66
N GLY A 113 -23.01 55.74 -18.20
CA GLY A 113 -23.64 54.88 -17.20
C GLY A 113 -24.61 53.84 -17.79
N HIS A 114 -24.58 53.54 -19.08
CA HIS A 114 -25.48 52.52 -19.66
C HIS A 114 -24.94 51.11 -19.48
N ARG A 115 -25.77 50.13 -19.09
CA ARG A 115 -25.35 48.74 -18.78
C ARG A 115 -25.72 47.81 -19.93
N PHE A 116 -24.70 47.26 -20.59
CA PHE A 116 -24.87 46.22 -21.60
C PHE A 116 -24.60 44.85 -21.00
N LYS A 117 -25.57 43.94 -21.11
CA LYS A 117 -25.51 42.57 -20.59
C LYS A 117 -25.32 41.57 -21.72
N ARG A 118 -24.26 40.76 -21.63
CA ARG A 118 -23.99 39.69 -22.59
C ARG A 118 -25.10 38.64 -22.53
N ILE A 119 -25.59 38.21 -23.70
CA ILE A 119 -26.49 37.07 -23.82
C ILE A 119 -25.65 35.83 -24.12
N PHE A 120 -25.64 34.86 -23.21
CA PHE A 120 -24.90 33.61 -23.39
C PHE A 120 -25.60 32.44 -22.69
N LYS A 121 -25.33 31.22 -23.17
CA LYS A 121 -25.72 29.95 -22.52
C LYS A 121 -24.54 29.01 -22.29
N GLU A 122 -23.41 29.32 -22.88
CA GLU A 122 -22.16 28.57 -22.78
C GLU A 122 -21.35 28.99 -21.55
N PRO A 123 -20.31 28.22 -21.18
CA PRO A 123 -19.38 28.64 -20.13
C PRO A 123 -18.81 30.05 -20.36
N ILE A 124 -18.54 30.76 -19.27
CA ILE A 124 -17.93 32.09 -19.32
C ILE A 124 -16.50 31.96 -19.82
N ASN A 125 -16.19 32.54 -20.98
CA ASN A 125 -14.86 32.48 -21.56
C ASN A 125 -13.96 33.60 -21.00
N VAL A 126 -12.75 33.26 -20.56
CA VAL A 126 -11.77 34.23 -20.02
C VAL A 126 -11.36 35.32 -21.02
N THR A 127 -11.43 35.03 -22.34
CA THR A 127 -11.08 36.02 -23.37
C THR A 127 -12.08 37.18 -23.42
N TRP A 128 -13.34 36.95 -23.02
CA TRP A 128 -14.34 38.02 -22.89
C TRP A 128 -13.90 39.12 -21.94
N PHE A 129 -13.05 38.79 -20.95
CA PHE A 129 -12.53 39.71 -19.93
C PHE A 129 -11.16 40.29 -20.29
N GLY A 130 -10.70 40.07 -21.53
CA GLY A 130 -9.43 40.58 -22.03
C GLY A 130 -8.23 39.66 -21.83
N ALA A 131 -8.44 38.37 -21.52
CA ALA A 131 -7.33 37.43 -21.47
C ALA A 131 -6.73 37.18 -22.87
N THR A 132 -5.40 37.23 -22.99
CA THR A 132 -4.65 36.92 -24.21
C THR A 132 -3.73 35.72 -23.98
N GLY A 133 -3.94 34.66 -24.77
CA GLY A 133 -3.22 33.39 -24.67
C GLY A 133 -1.83 33.38 -25.30
N ASP A 134 -1.09 34.48 -25.18
CA ASP A 134 0.21 34.74 -25.85
C ASP A 134 1.44 34.30 -25.05
N GLY A 135 1.27 33.87 -23.80
CA GLY A 135 2.32 33.46 -22.88
C GLY A 135 3.15 34.59 -22.28
N VAL A 136 2.81 35.85 -22.54
CA VAL A 136 3.56 37.05 -22.14
C VAL A 136 2.72 38.02 -21.31
N THR A 137 1.47 38.22 -21.70
CA THR A 137 0.55 39.15 -21.04
C THR A 137 0.12 38.60 -19.67
N ASP A 138 0.14 39.44 -18.64
CA ASP A 138 -0.38 39.06 -17.32
C ASP A 138 -1.92 39.03 -17.35
N ASN A 139 -2.46 37.83 -17.32
CA ASN A 139 -3.88 37.54 -17.46
C ASN A 139 -4.63 37.52 -16.12
N THR A 140 -3.96 37.82 -15.00
CA THR A 140 -4.50 37.64 -13.65
C THR A 140 -5.83 38.38 -13.44
N ALA A 141 -5.94 39.62 -13.92
CA ALA A 141 -7.14 40.43 -13.77
C ALA A 141 -8.33 39.85 -14.59
N ALA A 142 -8.09 39.45 -15.83
CA ALA A 142 -9.11 38.88 -16.71
C ALA A 142 -9.71 37.59 -16.12
N PHE A 143 -8.85 36.69 -15.63
CA PHE A 143 -9.30 35.47 -14.96
C PHE A 143 -10.04 35.75 -13.66
N THR A 144 -9.56 36.69 -12.85
CA THR A 144 -10.24 37.09 -11.60
C THR A 144 -11.64 37.63 -11.89
N ASN A 145 -11.80 38.44 -12.93
CA ASN A 145 -13.11 38.97 -13.33
C ASN A 145 -14.05 37.87 -13.86
N ALA A 146 -13.53 36.93 -14.66
CA ALA A 146 -14.31 35.78 -15.14
C ALA A 146 -14.81 34.90 -13.99
N LEU A 147 -13.94 34.63 -13.00
CA LEU A 147 -14.28 33.87 -11.80
C LEU A 147 -15.31 34.61 -10.93
N ASN A 148 -15.16 35.93 -10.75
CA ASN A 148 -16.13 36.73 -10.02
C ASN A 148 -17.51 36.76 -10.71
N ALA A 149 -17.55 36.69 -12.05
CA ALA A 149 -18.81 36.67 -12.80
C ALA A 149 -19.66 35.41 -12.55
N VAL A 150 -19.03 34.27 -12.23
CA VAL A 150 -19.77 33.04 -11.85
C VAL A 150 -20.00 32.92 -10.33
N ARG A 151 -19.29 33.68 -9.50
CA ARG A 151 -19.24 33.47 -8.04
C ARG A 151 -20.61 33.48 -7.36
N ALA A 152 -21.51 34.40 -7.74
CA ALA A 152 -22.79 34.55 -7.07
C ALA A 152 -23.77 33.39 -7.32
N ASN A 153 -23.73 32.81 -8.52
CA ASN A 153 -24.72 31.81 -8.97
C ASN A 153 -24.11 30.42 -9.18
N GLY A 154 -22.79 30.28 -9.04
CA GLY A 154 -22.05 29.16 -9.60
C GLY A 154 -21.97 29.24 -11.13
N GLY A 155 -21.17 28.38 -11.73
CA GLY A 155 -21.01 28.33 -13.18
C GLY A 155 -19.66 27.78 -13.59
N THR A 156 -19.43 27.77 -14.90
CA THR A 156 -18.20 27.25 -15.48
C THR A 156 -17.44 28.36 -16.19
N VAL A 157 -16.17 28.52 -15.83
CA VAL A 157 -15.21 29.36 -16.55
C VAL A 157 -14.41 28.49 -17.51
N PHE A 158 -14.38 28.91 -18.78
CA PHE A 158 -13.71 28.23 -19.86
C PHE A 158 -12.40 28.92 -20.24
N VAL A 159 -11.32 28.13 -20.31
CA VAL A 159 -10.01 28.55 -20.77
C VAL A 159 -9.81 28.03 -22.21
N PRO A 160 -9.82 28.90 -23.23
CA PRO A 160 -9.61 28.46 -24.61
C PRO A 160 -8.15 28.08 -24.84
N LYS A 161 -7.84 27.65 -26.06
CA LYS A 161 -6.49 27.33 -26.48
C LYS A 161 -5.60 28.56 -26.35
N GLY A 162 -4.44 28.40 -25.73
CA GLY A 162 -3.47 29.47 -25.52
C GLY A 162 -2.56 29.20 -24.32
N THR A 163 -1.54 30.03 -24.18
CA THR A 163 -0.69 30.07 -22.99
C THR A 163 -1.00 31.35 -22.21
N PHE A 164 -1.45 31.23 -20.96
CA PHE A 164 -1.87 32.36 -20.14
C PHE A 164 -0.91 32.52 -18.96
N LEU A 165 -0.13 33.60 -18.96
CA LEU A 165 0.72 33.97 -17.82
C LEU A 165 -0.15 34.54 -16.69
N LEU A 166 0.03 34.01 -15.49
CA LEU A 166 -0.69 34.40 -14.27
C LEU A 166 0.33 34.68 -13.16
N LYS A 167 0.15 35.77 -12.42
CA LYS A 167 1.03 36.17 -11.31
C LYS A 167 0.42 35.97 -9.93
N LYS A 168 -0.83 35.50 -9.86
CA LYS A 168 -1.54 35.16 -8.62
C LYS A 168 -2.38 33.90 -8.82
N ALA A 169 -2.78 33.30 -7.70
CA ALA A 169 -3.65 32.14 -7.69
C ALA A 169 -5.01 32.42 -8.34
N LEU A 170 -5.56 31.39 -8.98
CA LEU A 170 -6.98 31.34 -9.34
C LEU A 170 -7.75 30.74 -8.17
N VAL A 171 -8.61 31.54 -7.53
CA VAL A 171 -9.36 31.13 -6.34
C VAL A 171 -10.77 30.67 -6.73
N LEU A 172 -11.08 29.41 -6.44
CA LEU A 172 -12.38 28.80 -6.69
C LEU A 172 -13.15 28.66 -5.37
N ASN A 173 -14.38 29.18 -5.35
CA ASN A 173 -15.34 29.00 -4.25
C ASN A 173 -16.44 28.03 -4.69
N ASP A 174 -17.49 27.89 -3.89
CA ASP A 174 -18.58 26.94 -4.13
C ASP A 174 -19.15 27.05 -5.55
N ARG A 175 -19.35 25.90 -6.19
CA ARG A 175 -20.00 25.76 -7.51
C ARG A 175 -19.28 26.48 -8.66
N MET A 176 -17.98 26.79 -8.51
CA MET A 176 -17.17 27.42 -9.54
C MET A 176 -16.29 26.39 -10.27
N ASN A 177 -16.71 25.99 -11.47
CA ASN A 177 -15.94 25.09 -12.31
C ASN A 177 -14.91 25.85 -13.15
N LEU A 178 -13.74 25.25 -13.35
CA LEU A 178 -12.70 25.73 -14.25
C LEU A 178 -12.37 24.62 -15.25
N THR A 179 -12.59 24.88 -16.54
CA THR A 179 -12.44 23.87 -17.59
C THR A 179 -11.65 24.40 -18.78
N GLY A 180 -10.77 23.59 -19.34
CA GLY A 180 -9.99 23.93 -20.54
C GLY A 180 -10.14 22.92 -21.67
N GLN A 181 -9.12 22.84 -22.52
CA GLN A 181 -9.01 21.97 -23.67
C GLN A 181 -7.74 21.09 -23.58
N TYR A 182 -7.54 20.47 -22.41
CA TYR A 182 -6.39 19.64 -22.08
C TYR A 182 -5.06 20.43 -22.22
N ALA A 183 -4.11 19.90 -22.99
CA ALA A 183 -2.80 20.46 -23.19
C ALA A 183 -2.80 21.81 -23.92
N ASP A 184 -3.87 22.10 -24.67
CA ASP A 184 -4.00 23.33 -25.44
C ASP A 184 -4.32 24.55 -24.57
N SER A 185 -4.87 24.34 -23.36
CA SER A 185 -5.18 25.40 -22.39
C SER A 185 -4.11 25.44 -21.31
N LYS A 186 -3.02 26.18 -21.56
CA LYS A 186 -1.84 26.24 -20.70
C LYS A 186 -1.89 27.44 -19.76
N LEU A 187 -1.95 27.18 -18.46
CA LEU A 187 -1.81 28.17 -17.40
C LEU A 187 -0.37 28.14 -16.88
N VAL A 188 0.33 29.27 -16.96
CA VAL A 188 1.70 29.42 -16.46
C VAL A 188 1.67 30.39 -15.29
N PHE A 189 1.94 29.88 -14.10
CA PHE A 189 1.96 30.68 -12.87
C PHE A 189 3.38 31.10 -12.53
N GLU A 190 3.66 32.41 -12.55
CA GLU A 190 4.90 32.99 -12.00
C GLU A 190 4.60 33.58 -10.63
N LEU A 191 4.83 32.78 -9.57
CA LEU A 191 4.44 33.11 -8.21
C LEU A 191 5.64 33.59 -7.39
N ALA A 192 5.36 34.55 -6.51
CA ALA A 192 6.32 35.12 -5.57
C ALA A 192 5.70 35.25 -4.17
N GLY A 193 6.54 35.18 -3.14
CA GLY A 193 6.13 35.39 -1.75
C GLY A 193 5.57 34.14 -1.08
N ASN A 194 5.66 34.12 0.25
CA ASN A 194 5.28 32.98 1.09
C ASN A 194 4.00 33.30 1.87
N THR A 195 2.85 33.31 1.19
CA THR A 195 1.52 33.51 1.78
C THR A 195 0.64 32.28 1.56
N ALA A 196 -0.42 32.11 2.35
CA ALA A 196 -1.37 31.00 2.21
C ALA A 196 -2.03 30.93 0.82
N THR A 197 -2.06 32.05 0.09
CA THR A 197 -2.61 32.17 -1.28
C THR A 197 -1.59 31.93 -2.39
N THR A 198 -0.31 31.70 -2.07
CA THR A 198 0.69 31.39 -3.09
C THR A 198 0.46 29.96 -3.59
N THR A 199 -0.30 29.76 -4.66
CA THR A 199 -0.50 28.48 -5.38
C THR A 199 -1.02 28.78 -6.80
N GLY A 200 -1.06 27.80 -7.70
CA GLY A 200 -1.66 27.96 -9.02
C GLY A 200 -3.19 28.07 -8.94
N VAL A 201 -3.86 26.94 -8.75
CA VAL A 201 -5.31 26.89 -8.52
C VAL A 201 -5.58 26.60 -7.04
N LEU A 202 -6.32 27.48 -6.38
CA LEU A 202 -6.71 27.37 -4.98
C LEU A 202 -8.21 27.08 -4.86
N VAL A 203 -8.57 25.92 -4.36
CA VAL A 203 -9.94 25.47 -4.13
C VAL A 203 -10.30 25.68 -2.66
N LEU A 204 -11.21 26.63 -2.40
CA LEU A 204 -11.72 26.99 -1.06
C LEU A 204 -13.22 26.73 -0.89
N GLY A 205 -13.87 26.10 -1.87
CA GLY A 205 -15.30 25.77 -1.83
C GLY A 205 -15.62 24.40 -2.39
N SER A 206 -16.90 24.04 -2.31
CA SER A 206 -17.47 22.73 -2.60
C SER A 206 -18.19 22.66 -3.95
N ASP A 207 -18.59 21.45 -4.36
CA ASP A 207 -19.44 21.20 -5.53
C ASP A 207 -18.86 21.74 -6.84
N LEU A 208 -17.57 21.46 -7.10
CA LEU A 208 -16.86 22.04 -8.24
C LEU A 208 -15.92 21.06 -8.96
N VAL A 209 -15.57 21.43 -10.19
CA VAL A 209 -14.70 20.67 -11.08
C VAL A 209 -13.56 21.55 -11.61
N VAL A 210 -12.33 21.05 -11.52
CA VAL A 210 -11.15 21.58 -12.23
C VAL A 210 -10.70 20.54 -13.24
N GLU A 211 -10.76 20.86 -14.52
CA GLU A 211 -10.52 19.85 -15.55
C GLU A 211 -9.88 20.36 -16.84
N ARG A 212 -9.20 19.44 -17.55
CA ARG A 212 -8.71 19.63 -18.92
C ARG A 212 -7.76 20.83 -19.05
N LEU A 213 -6.75 20.92 -18.20
CA LEU A 213 -5.76 22.01 -18.21
C LEU A 213 -4.32 21.49 -18.18
N TYR A 214 -3.42 22.28 -18.76
CA TYR A 214 -2.00 22.21 -18.46
C TYR A 214 -1.68 23.29 -17.44
N ILE A 215 -1.14 22.92 -16.29
CA ILE A 215 -0.78 23.86 -15.21
C ILE A 215 0.72 23.77 -14.95
N ASP A 216 1.41 24.87 -15.24
CA ASP A 216 2.83 25.04 -15.00
C ASP A 216 3.04 26.04 -13.87
N VAL A 217 3.91 25.72 -12.92
CA VAL A 217 4.28 26.67 -11.86
C VAL A 217 5.77 26.99 -11.93
N LYS A 218 6.08 28.26 -11.73
CA LYS A 218 7.42 28.83 -11.58
C LYS A 218 7.44 29.70 -10.32
N LEU A 219 8.38 29.43 -9.43
CA LEU A 219 8.56 30.03 -8.12
C LEU A 219 9.84 30.86 -8.10
N THR A 220 9.78 31.99 -7.39
CA THR A 220 10.93 32.91 -7.26
C THR A 220 11.53 32.92 -5.84
N SER A 221 11.04 32.08 -4.92
CA SER A 221 11.48 32.02 -3.51
C SER A 221 11.18 30.65 -2.85
N THR A 222 11.89 30.29 -1.76
CA THR A 222 11.55 29.14 -0.90
C THR A 222 10.21 29.35 -0.20
N LEU A 223 9.33 28.35 -0.24
CA LEU A 223 8.01 28.41 0.38
C LEU A 223 7.79 27.25 1.36
N HIS A 224 6.77 27.38 2.20
CA HIS A 224 6.22 26.25 2.95
C HIS A 224 5.69 25.16 1.98
N GLY A 225 5.74 23.88 2.35
CA GLY A 225 5.40 22.75 1.46
C GLY A 225 3.94 22.70 0.97
N PHE A 226 3.02 23.39 1.66
CA PHE A 226 1.61 23.57 1.25
C PHE A 226 1.35 24.82 0.40
N ARG A 227 2.38 25.62 0.14
CA ARG A 227 2.33 26.78 -0.75
C ARG A 227 3.02 26.40 -2.05
N GLY A 228 2.92 27.21 -3.09
CA GLY A 228 3.52 27.02 -4.41
C GLY A 228 3.01 25.83 -5.24
N ASN A 229 2.02 25.06 -4.79
CA ASN A 229 1.51 23.89 -5.53
C ASN A 229 0.84 24.30 -6.85
N ASN A 230 0.74 23.37 -7.82
CA ASN A 230 -0.08 23.57 -9.02
C ASN A 230 -1.56 23.68 -8.65
N VAL A 231 -2.03 22.78 -7.78
CA VAL A 231 -3.40 22.77 -7.26
C VAL A 231 -3.37 22.56 -5.75
N THR A 232 -4.16 23.36 -5.03
CA THR A 232 -4.36 23.20 -3.58
C THR A 232 -5.86 23.16 -3.28
N VAL A 233 -6.29 22.17 -2.52
CA VAL A 233 -7.65 22.01 -1.99
C VAL A 233 -7.60 22.22 -0.48
N GLY A 234 -8.40 23.18 0.00
CA GLY A 234 -8.44 23.56 1.41
C GLY A 234 -7.28 24.42 1.87
N GLU A 235 -7.24 24.64 3.18
CA GLU A 235 -6.26 25.47 3.85
C GLU A 235 -5.49 24.64 4.87
N TYR A 236 -4.16 24.67 4.79
CA TYR A 236 -3.29 23.97 5.74
C TYR A 236 -3.26 24.63 7.13
N GLU A 237 -3.20 25.95 7.17
CA GLU A 237 -3.27 26.77 8.38
C GLU A 237 -4.65 27.43 8.42
N SER A 238 -5.60 26.85 9.15
CA SER A 238 -6.96 27.40 9.23
C SER A 238 -7.45 27.45 10.66
N ALA A 239 -7.66 28.68 11.15
CA ALA A 239 -8.24 28.94 12.47
C ALA A 239 -9.75 28.66 12.53
N SER A 240 -10.38 28.28 11.40
CA SER A 240 -11.81 28.03 11.31
C SER A 240 -12.10 26.75 10.57
N TYR A 241 -13.07 25.98 11.05
CA TYR A 241 -13.51 24.77 10.39
C TYR A 241 -14.05 25.06 8.97
N LYS A 242 -13.63 24.24 8.00
CA LYS A 242 -14.05 24.31 6.60
C LYS A 242 -14.46 22.91 6.14
N ASN A 243 -15.75 22.73 5.93
CA ASN A 243 -16.31 21.51 5.37
C ASN A 243 -16.29 21.59 3.84
N LEU A 244 -15.27 20.99 3.20
CA LEU A 244 -15.12 21.02 1.74
C LEU A 244 -15.50 19.68 1.15
N HIS A 245 -16.43 19.65 0.21
CA HIS A 245 -16.95 18.40 -0.34
C HIS A 245 -17.29 18.45 -1.83
N ASN A 246 -17.38 17.27 -2.44
CA ASN A 246 -17.76 17.06 -3.84
C ASN A 246 -16.85 17.82 -4.82
N ILE A 247 -15.55 17.54 -4.74
CA ILE A 247 -14.53 18.22 -5.54
C ILE A 247 -13.95 17.22 -6.54
N VAL A 248 -13.93 17.59 -7.81
CA VAL A 248 -13.35 16.77 -8.88
C VAL A 248 -12.18 17.49 -9.51
N ILE A 249 -11.00 16.87 -9.47
CA ILE A 249 -9.79 17.35 -10.15
C ILE A 249 -9.41 16.29 -11.19
N ARG A 250 -9.52 16.62 -12.49
CA ARG A 250 -9.30 15.60 -13.52
C ARG A 250 -8.64 16.09 -14.79
N ASP A 251 -8.03 15.17 -15.53
CA ASP A 251 -7.50 15.44 -16.87
C ASP A 251 -6.47 16.58 -16.89
N LEU A 252 -5.57 16.62 -15.89
CA LEU A 252 -4.58 17.69 -15.74
C LEU A 252 -3.15 17.21 -16.01
N TRP A 253 -2.36 18.07 -16.65
CA TRP A 253 -0.90 17.95 -16.70
C TRP A 253 -0.29 19.00 -15.79
N LEU A 254 0.35 18.55 -14.71
CA LEU A 254 0.96 19.39 -13.69
C LEU A 254 2.48 19.36 -13.87
N THR A 255 3.07 20.53 -14.14
CA THR A 255 4.51 20.66 -14.35
C THR A 255 5.10 21.80 -13.51
N ARG A 256 6.41 21.77 -13.35
CA ARG A 256 7.16 22.85 -12.72
C ARG A 256 8.45 23.13 -13.50
N GLN A 257 8.81 24.41 -13.61
CA GLN A 257 9.99 24.86 -14.39
C GLN A 257 11.25 25.08 -13.54
N ASP A 258 11.13 25.21 -12.22
CA ASP A 258 12.27 25.60 -11.37
C ASP A 258 13.20 24.44 -11.05
N THR A 259 14.51 24.75 -10.96
CA THR A 259 15.55 23.79 -10.58
C THR A 259 15.80 23.74 -9.07
N GLY A 260 15.11 24.57 -8.28
CA GLY A 260 15.21 24.63 -6.82
C GLY A 260 13.89 25.05 -6.19
N TYR A 261 13.68 24.61 -4.93
CA TYR A 261 12.44 24.70 -4.13
C TYR A 261 11.43 23.59 -4.41
N LEU A 262 10.82 23.11 -3.33
CA LEU A 262 10.43 21.71 -3.11
C LEU A 262 9.01 21.69 -2.52
N ASN A 263 8.01 21.69 -3.40
CA ASN A 263 6.59 21.83 -3.06
C ASN A 263 5.78 20.69 -3.71
N ASN A 264 4.51 20.55 -3.37
CA ASN A 264 3.67 19.49 -3.92
C ASN A 264 3.18 19.86 -5.33
N ALA A 265 2.76 18.86 -6.13
CA ALA A 265 2.03 19.17 -7.37
C ALA A 265 0.54 19.41 -7.06
N LEU A 266 -0.08 18.50 -6.31
CA LEU A 266 -1.45 18.63 -5.81
C LEU A 266 -1.47 18.40 -4.30
N ALA A 267 -2.10 19.30 -3.55
CA ALA A 267 -2.28 19.20 -2.11
C ALA A 267 -3.77 19.24 -1.73
N ILE A 268 -4.18 18.38 -0.81
CA ILE A 268 -5.52 18.32 -0.23
C ILE A 268 -5.35 18.46 1.29
N SER A 269 -6.10 19.36 1.91
CA SER A 269 -5.95 19.67 3.33
C SER A 269 -7.26 19.97 4.04
N GLY A 270 -7.24 19.80 5.36
CA GLY A 270 -8.38 20.00 6.24
C GLY A 270 -9.49 18.98 6.08
N ASP A 271 -10.72 19.35 6.41
CA ASP A 271 -11.89 18.47 6.26
C ASP A 271 -12.40 18.48 4.81
N ALA A 272 -11.48 18.19 3.88
CA ALA A 272 -11.78 18.00 2.47
C ALA A 272 -12.13 16.54 2.21
N HIS A 273 -13.35 16.30 1.74
CA HIS A 273 -13.87 14.94 1.57
C HIS A 273 -14.76 14.76 0.34
N HIS A 274 -15.03 13.51 -0.07
CA HIS A 274 -15.61 13.21 -1.39
C HIS A 274 -14.82 13.89 -2.53
N VAL A 275 -13.49 13.73 -2.50
CA VAL A 275 -12.58 14.29 -3.50
C VAL A 275 -12.19 13.22 -4.49
N LEU A 276 -12.46 13.45 -5.78
CA LEU A 276 -12.01 12.60 -6.87
C LEU A 276 -10.83 13.27 -7.60
N VAL A 277 -9.71 12.57 -7.67
CA VAL A 277 -8.54 12.95 -8.48
C VAL A 277 -8.31 11.89 -9.56
N GLU A 278 -8.50 12.22 -10.84
CA GLU A 278 -8.36 11.24 -11.92
C GLU A 278 -7.62 11.74 -13.17
N HIS A 279 -6.92 10.86 -13.87
CA HIS A 279 -6.21 11.20 -15.12
C HIS A 279 -5.22 12.36 -14.97
N ILE A 280 -4.38 12.29 -13.94
CA ILE A 280 -3.37 13.32 -13.65
C ILE A 280 -1.99 12.86 -14.12
N LYS A 281 -1.26 13.74 -14.81
CA LYS A 281 0.17 13.57 -15.07
C LYS A 281 0.95 14.61 -14.29
N VAL A 282 1.94 14.16 -13.53
CA VAL A 282 2.87 15.04 -12.79
C VAL A 282 4.26 14.88 -13.37
N ARG A 283 4.90 15.99 -13.75
CA ARG A 283 6.28 16.03 -14.24
C ARG A 283 7.09 17.15 -13.57
N GLY A 284 8.40 16.94 -13.47
CA GLY A 284 9.31 17.88 -12.84
C GLY A 284 9.52 17.61 -11.35
N LYS A 285 10.56 18.24 -10.78
CA LYS A 285 11.02 18.00 -9.41
C LYS A 285 10.02 18.54 -8.39
N ASN A 286 9.13 17.68 -7.91
CA ASN A 286 8.19 17.96 -6.81
C ASN A 286 8.70 17.32 -5.51
N VAL A 287 8.32 17.84 -4.35
CA VAL A 287 8.52 17.10 -3.08
C VAL A 287 7.62 15.90 -3.05
N ILE A 288 6.32 16.16 -3.14
CA ILE A 288 5.30 15.13 -3.22
C ILE A 288 4.45 15.37 -4.47
N GLY A 289 4.18 14.31 -5.23
CA GLY A 289 3.27 14.40 -6.36
C GLY A 289 1.86 14.81 -5.90
N ILE A 290 1.22 13.95 -5.09
CA ILE A 290 -0.09 14.22 -4.50
C ILE A 290 -0.04 14.02 -2.98
N MET A 291 -0.38 15.07 -2.24
CA MET A 291 -0.41 15.08 -0.78
C MET A 291 -1.84 15.23 -0.28
N ALA A 292 -2.25 14.40 0.69
CA ALA A 292 -3.42 14.66 1.52
C ALA A 292 -2.95 14.75 2.98
N HIS A 293 -3.28 15.85 3.67
CA HIS A 293 -2.74 16.11 5.00
C HIS A 293 -3.75 16.83 5.88
N TRP A 294 -3.69 16.59 7.18
CA TRP A 294 -4.51 17.33 8.15
C TRP A 294 -4.24 18.84 8.12
N SER A 295 -5.18 19.62 8.66
CA SER A 295 -5.02 21.07 8.92
C SER A 295 -5.41 21.43 10.35
N GLY A 296 -5.04 22.63 10.80
CA GLY A 296 -5.40 23.12 12.14
C GLY A 296 -5.01 24.58 12.38
N ASP A 297 -5.34 25.07 13.57
CA ASP A 297 -4.94 26.40 14.05
C ASP A 297 -3.49 26.31 14.58
N ALA A 298 -2.52 26.85 13.85
CA ALA A 298 -1.10 26.73 14.19
C ALA A 298 -0.48 28.07 14.58
N PRO A 299 0.23 28.10 15.71
CA PRO A 299 1.51 28.81 15.74
C PRO A 299 2.63 27.87 16.23
N ALA A 300 3.53 27.49 15.31
CA ALA A 300 4.93 27.07 15.53
C ALA A 300 5.30 26.01 16.60
N ASN A 301 4.35 25.40 17.29
CA ASN A 301 4.53 24.18 18.07
C ASN A 301 3.37 23.23 17.73
N ASN A 302 3.63 21.93 17.65
CA ASN A 302 2.67 20.89 17.27
C ASN A 302 1.54 20.67 18.32
N ASN A 303 1.07 21.75 18.97
CA ASN A 303 0.05 21.76 20.01
C ASN A 303 -1.23 22.44 19.52
N SER A 304 -1.65 22.15 18.28
CA SER A 304 -2.91 22.69 17.78
C SER A 304 -4.08 22.19 18.64
N LEU A 305 -4.92 23.12 19.09
CA LEU A 305 -6.12 22.82 19.89
C LEU A 305 -7.28 22.34 19.03
N VAL A 306 -7.14 22.23 17.70
CA VAL A 306 -8.14 21.67 16.78
C VAL A 306 -7.43 21.09 15.54
N SER A 307 -7.80 19.88 15.12
CA SER A 307 -7.30 19.28 13.88
C SER A 307 -8.44 18.77 12.98
N TYR A 308 -8.23 18.88 11.67
CA TYR A 308 -9.17 18.49 10.63
C TYR A 308 -8.49 17.52 9.66
N HIS A 309 -9.18 16.47 9.26
CA HIS A 309 -8.57 15.30 8.60
C HIS A 309 -9.23 15.01 7.25
N PRO A 310 -8.48 15.01 6.12
CA PRO A 310 -9.08 14.67 4.83
C PRO A 310 -9.54 13.21 4.79
N HIS A 311 -10.70 12.96 4.19
CA HIS A 311 -11.27 11.62 4.11
C HIS A 311 -12.14 11.39 2.86
N ASP A 312 -12.52 10.16 2.58
CA ASP A 312 -13.33 9.80 1.39
C ASP A 312 -12.71 10.34 0.09
N ILE A 313 -11.42 10.04 -0.11
CA ILE A 313 -10.64 10.49 -1.27
C ILE A 313 -10.38 9.31 -2.20
N GLU A 314 -10.68 9.50 -3.49
CA GLU A 314 -10.36 8.55 -4.55
C GLU A 314 -9.35 9.17 -5.52
N ILE A 315 -8.19 8.54 -5.67
CA ILE A 315 -7.18 8.86 -6.68
C ILE A 315 -7.12 7.72 -7.68
N ARG A 316 -7.27 8.00 -8.97
CA ARG A 316 -7.15 6.96 -10.00
C ARG A 316 -6.50 7.39 -11.30
N ASN A 317 -5.87 6.45 -11.97
CA ASN A 317 -5.25 6.66 -13.29
C ASN A 317 -4.25 7.82 -13.29
N VAL A 318 -3.29 7.80 -12.36
CA VAL A 318 -2.27 8.86 -12.21
C VAL A 318 -0.87 8.36 -12.60
N ASP A 319 -0.10 9.25 -13.21
CA ASP A 319 1.26 9.02 -13.69
C ASP A 319 2.19 10.10 -13.13
N ILE A 320 3.08 9.72 -12.21
CA ILE A 320 3.94 10.63 -11.46
C ILE A 320 5.41 10.31 -11.72
N GLU A 321 6.18 11.31 -12.12
CA GLU A 321 7.62 11.20 -12.36
C GLU A 321 8.38 12.29 -11.59
N ASP A 322 9.59 11.98 -11.11
CA ASP A 322 10.53 12.93 -10.48
C ASP A 322 10.08 13.53 -9.12
N SER A 323 9.51 12.71 -8.23
CA SER A 323 9.17 13.14 -6.85
C SER A 323 10.27 12.85 -5.83
N GLN A 324 10.69 13.88 -5.08
CA GLN A 324 11.85 13.84 -4.19
C GLN A 324 11.59 13.26 -2.80
N GLU A 325 10.34 13.12 -2.38
CA GLU A 325 9.97 12.51 -1.10
C GLU A 325 9.03 11.32 -1.28
N ALA A 326 7.87 11.54 -1.90
CA ALA A 326 6.90 10.51 -2.21
C ALA A 326 6.06 10.87 -3.45
N ALA A 327 5.62 9.89 -4.23
CA ALA A 327 4.70 10.18 -5.31
C ALA A 327 3.28 10.45 -4.80
N ILE A 328 2.77 9.64 -3.87
CA ILE A 328 1.52 9.90 -3.14
C ILE A 328 1.76 9.75 -1.64
N CYS A 329 1.27 10.71 -0.85
CA CYS A 329 1.43 10.73 0.59
C CYS A 329 0.12 11.11 1.30
N PRO A 330 -0.67 10.14 1.75
CA PRO A 330 -1.74 10.38 2.71
C PRO A 330 -1.17 10.49 4.13
N SER A 331 -1.48 11.60 4.81
CA SER A 331 -1.08 11.88 6.18
C SER A 331 -2.30 12.20 7.02
N SER A 332 -2.54 11.42 8.07
CA SER A 332 -3.70 11.59 8.95
C SER A 332 -5.04 11.57 8.21
N THR A 333 -5.22 10.61 7.29
CA THR A 333 -6.43 10.46 6.47
C THR A 333 -7.12 9.12 6.75
N TYR A 334 -8.39 9.00 6.35
CA TYR A 334 -9.14 7.73 6.35
C TYR A 334 -10.05 7.64 5.11
N ASN A 335 -10.45 6.42 4.74
CA ASN A 335 -11.17 6.14 3.49
C ASN A 335 -10.44 6.73 2.26
N PHE A 336 -9.18 6.34 2.08
CA PHE A 336 -8.31 6.85 1.03
C PHE A 336 -7.96 5.73 0.05
N ARG A 337 -8.36 5.89 -1.22
CA ARG A 337 -8.18 4.87 -2.25
C ARG A 337 -7.30 5.38 -3.38
N VAL A 338 -6.32 4.58 -3.77
CA VAL A 338 -5.49 4.79 -4.96
C VAL A 338 -5.62 3.59 -5.89
N SER A 339 -5.91 3.83 -7.18
CA SER A 339 -5.98 2.75 -8.18
C SER A 339 -5.44 3.14 -9.56
N GLY A 340 -4.74 2.22 -10.23
CA GLY A 340 -4.20 2.51 -11.58
C GLY A 340 -3.11 3.56 -11.54
N PHE A 341 -2.02 3.27 -10.82
CA PHE A 341 -1.00 4.25 -10.49
C PHE A 341 0.35 3.85 -11.08
N LYS A 342 0.98 4.78 -11.82
CA LYS A 342 2.34 4.64 -12.33
C LYS A 342 3.28 5.65 -11.66
N ALA A 343 4.42 5.18 -11.17
CA ALA A 343 5.47 6.03 -10.62
C ALA A 343 6.84 5.71 -11.22
N ARG A 344 7.61 6.73 -11.58
CA ARG A 344 8.97 6.57 -12.11
C ARG A 344 9.93 7.58 -11.50
N ASN A 345 11.13 7.14 -11.17
CA ASN A 345 12.19 8.03 -10.65
C ASN A 345 11.70 8.80 -9.42
N VAL A 346 11.20 8.06 -8.42
CA VAL A 346 10.62 8.63 -7.20
C VAL A 346 11.33 8.07 -5.97
N LYS A 347 11.41 8.88 -4.92
CA LYS A 347 12.05 8.43 -3.67
C LYS A 347 11.23 7.35 -2.96
N THR A 348 9.94 7.60 -2.78
CA THR A 348 8.93 6.68 -2.23
C THR A 348 7.73 6.65 -3.18
N VAL A 349 7.11 5.51 -3.40
CA VAL A 349 5.92 5.41 -4.27
C VAL A 349 4.68 5.85 -3.50
N PHE A 350 4.48 5.25 -2.33
CA PHE A 350 3.34 5.53 -1.47
C PHE A 350 3.80 5.63 -0.02
N ARG A 351 3.53 6.77 0.63
CA ARG A 351 3.92 7.04 2.02
C ARG A 351 2.68 7.34 2.85
N ALA A 352 2.12 6.32 3.50
CA ALA A 352 1.03 6.48 4.43
C ALA A 352 1.56 6.80 5.83
N ILE A 353 1.19 7.98 6.33
CA ILE A 353 1.58 8.49 7.63
C ILE A 353 0.36 8.48 8.55
N PRO A 354 0.36 7.62 9.58
CA PRO A 354 -0.70 7.63 10.59
C PRO A 354 -0.76 8.98 11.32
N GLY A 355 -1.97 9.44 11.58
CA GLY A 355 -2.26 10.72 12.23
C GLY A 355 -2.48 10.68 13.74
N ASP A 356 -3.29 11.64 14.21
CA ASP A 356 -3.52 12.05 15.61
C ASP A 356 -3.89 10.98 16.63
N LEU A 357 -4.17 9.73 16.24
CA LEU A 357 -4.21 8.60 17.16
C LEU A 357 -2.80 8.13 17.49
N GLY A 358 -2.14 8.94 18.30
CA GLY A 358 -0.96 8.55 19.04
C GLY A 358 -1.27 8.00 20.42
N ASP A 359 -0.52 6.98 20.80
CA ASP A 359 -0.65 6.24 22.06
C ASP A 359 -0.21 7.02 23.33
N SER A 360 -0.38 8.35 23.38
CA SER A 360 -0.13 9.13 24.61
C SER A 360 -1.32 10.04 24.94
N ARG A 361 -1.36 10.48 26.20
CA ARG A 361 -2.35 11.42 26.76
C ARG A 361 -2.26 12.83 26.17
N SER A 362 -2.46 12.98 24.87
CA SER A 362 -2.51 14.28 24.23
C SER A 362 -3.93 14.86 24.28
N TYR A 363 -4.10 15.76 25.26
CA TYR A 363 -4.99 16.93 25.22
C TYR A 363 -6.49 16.72 25.44
N ALA A 364 -6.86 16.33 26.67
CA ALA A 364 -8.18 16.67 27.20
C ALA A 364 -8.28 18.20 27.37
N GLY A 365 -8.93 18.87 26.42
CA GLY A 365 -8.98 20.33 26.37
C GLY A 365 -10.19 20.88 25.61
N ASN A 366 -11.33 20.86 26.29
CA ASN A 366 -12.53 21.68 26.09
C ASN A 366 -13.58 21.21 25.06
N GLY A 367 -14.70 20.72 25.62
CA GLY A 367 -15.89 20.33 24.88
C GLY A 367 -16.56 21.51 24.18
N THR A 368 -16.22 21.69 22.92
CA THR A 368 -17.06 22.41 21.97
C THR A 368 -17.64 21.41 20.98
N THR A 369 -18.95 21.49 20.79
CA THR A 369 -19.80 20.54 20.09
C THR A 369 -19.64 20.66 18.57
N HIS A 370 -18.58 20.08 18.03
CA HIS A 370 -18.52 19.61 16.65
C HIS A 370 -17.81 18.26 16.70
N GLU A 371 -18.25 17.28 15.90
CA GLU A 371 -17.65 15.94 15.85
C GLU A 371 -16.14 16.06 15.64
N ASP A 372 -15.38 15.98 16.73
CA ASP A 372 -13.95 16.22 16.74
C ASP A 372 -13.31 15.11 15.90
N GLN A 373 -12.81 15.43 14.70
CA GLN A 373 -12.07 14.48 13.85
C GLN A 373 -10.73 14.10 14.50
N ARG A 374 -10.38 14.74 15.63
CA ARG A 374 -9.30 14.33 16.53
C ARG A 374 -9.46 12.88 16.97
N GLY A 375 -8.37 12.14 16.87
CA GLY A 375 -8.34 10.74 17.29
C GLY A 375 -9.06 9.80 16.31
N LYS A 376 -9.12 10.12 15.01
CA LYS A 376 -9.51 9.15 13.98
C LYS A 376 -8.31 8.31 13.52
N ALA A 377 -8.55 7.01 13.35
CA ALA A 377 -7.56 6.06 12.88
C ALA A 377 -7.41 6.12 11.35
N MET A 378 -6.18 5.91 10.88
CA MET A 378 -5.89 5.71 9.46
C MET A 378 -6.48 4.36 9.00
N THR A 379 -7.74 4.40 8.55
CA THR A 379 -8.56 3.25 8.20
C THR A 379 -9.04 3.35 6.76
N GLY A 380 -9.37 2.21 6.16
CA GLY A 380 -9.87 2.19 4.78
C GLY A 380 -8.83 2.67 3.76
N ILE A 381 -7.54 2.45 4.02
CA ILE A 381 -6.47 2.79 3.07
C ILE A 381 -6.33 1.68 2.04
N VAL A 382 -6.56 2.00 0.77
CA VAL A 382 -6.55 1.02 -0.32
C VAL A 382 -5.58 1.45 -1.41
N LEU A 383 -4.68 0.55 -1.79
CA LEU A 383 -3.71 0.74 -2.86
C LEU A 383 -3.79 -0.44 -3.86
N GLU A 384 -4.20 -0.17 -5.09
CA GLU A 384 -4.43 -1.21 -6.09
C GLU A 384 -3.83 -0.89 -7.46
N ASN A 385 -3.36 -1.93 -8.16
CA ASN A 385 -2.88 -1.82 -9.54
C ASN A 385 -1.78 -0.75 -9.69
N VAL A 386 -0.68 -0.96 -8.97
CA VAL A 386 0.46 -0.03 -8.93
C VAL A 386 1.62 -0.61 -9.72
N TYR A 387 2.22 0.20 -10.57
CA TYR A 387 3.46 -0.09 -11.25
C TYR A 387 4.48 1.00 -10.96
N ALA A 388 5.61 0.65 -10.37
CA ALA A 388 6.68 1.61 -10.10
C ALA A 388 8.07 1.08 -10.47
N GLU A 389 8.88 1.97 -11.03
CA GLU A 389 10.26 1.69 -11.38
C GLU A 389 11.21 2.81 -10.98
N LYS A 390 12.49 2.46 -10.82
CA LYS A 390 13.54 3.39 -10.40
C LYS A 390 13.23 4.06 -9.06
N VAL A 391 12.80 3.27 -8.08
CA VAL A 391 12.52 3.74 -6.72
C VAL A 391 13.84 3.91 -5.94
N GLU A 392 14.09 5.09 -5.36
CA GLU A 392 15.36 5.39 -4.68
C GLU A 392 15.45 4.86 -3.23
N THR A 393 14.32 4.73 -2.53
CA THR A 393 14.28 4.25 -1.14
C THR A 393 13.19 3.21 -0.94
N THR A 394 12.41 3.31 0.16
CA THR A 394 11.31 2.39 0.42
C THR A 394 10.19 2.63 -0.60
N ALA A 395 9.65 1.59 -1.24
CA ALA A 395 8.58 1.80 -2.23
C ALA A 395 7.26 2.14 -1.55
N ILE A 396 6.79 1.27 -0.67
CA ILE A 396 5.54 1.43 0.05
C ILE A 396 5.84 1.47 1.54
N TYR A 397 5.50 2.59 2.15
CA TYR A 397 5.73 2.85 3.56
C TYR A 397 4.39 3.09 4.26
N PHE A 398 4.08 2.27 5.26
CA PHE A 398 3.03 2.51 6.24
C PHE A 398 3.71 2.70 7.60
N GLY A 399 3.68 3.91 8.14
CA GLY A 399 4.35 4.19 9.40
C GLY A 399 4.53 5.69 9.67
N LEU A 400 5.15 6.03 10.78
CA LEU A 400 5.26 7.41 11.25
C LEU A 400 6.47 8.15 10.67
N MET A 401 6.32 9.45 10.42
CA MET A 401 7.40 10.27 9.87
C MET A 401 8.36 10.90 10.88
N GLY A 402 8.04 10.96 12.17
CA GLY A 402 8.95 11.62 13.12
C GLY A 402 8.63 11.41 14.59
N ALA A 403 9.70 11.48 15.39
CA ALA A 403 9.69 11.52 16.84
C ALA A 403 9.09 12.83 17.35
N ILE A 404 8.11 12.76 18.26
CA ILE A 404 7.71 13.93 19.07
C ILE A 404 8.57 13.96 20.33
N LYS A 405 8.84 15.15 20.88
CA LYS A 405 9.49 15.29 22.19
C LYS A 405 8.45 15.48 23.29
N ASP A 406 8.53 14.70 24.38
CA ASP A 406 7.75 14.95 25.59
C ASP A 406 8.30 16.15 26.39
N SER A 407 7.63 16.50 27.50
CA SER A 407 8.04 17.60 28.40
C SER A 407 9.43 17.44 29.02
N GLN A 408 10.00 16.24 28.96
CA GLN A 408 11.33 15.90 29.46
C GLN A 408 12.37 15.80 28.33
N GLY A 409 11.98 16.08 27.08
CA GLY A 409 12.86 16.02 25.90
C GLY A 409 13.04 14.60 25.33
N ASN A 410 12.29 13.62 25.81
CA ASN A 410 12.33 12.25 25.31
C ASN A 410 11.57 12.14 23.99
N THR A 411 12.12 11.36 23.08
CA THR A 411 11.46 10.93 21.84
C THR A 411 10.32 9.94 22.12
N VAL A 412 9.10 10.36 21.82
CA VAL A 412 7.85 9.61 21.82
C VAL A 412 7.40 9.38 20.38
N TRP A 413 6.89 8.19 20.08
CA TRP A 413 6.20 7.89 18.82
C TRP A 413 4.81 7.33 19.09
N TYR A 414 4.03 7.10 18.04
CA TYR A 414 2.59 6.92 18.12
C TYR A 414 2.12 5.72 17.31
N ARG A 415 1.71 4.64 17.97
CA ARG A 415 1.11 3.51 17.25
C ARG A 415 -0.21 3.94 16.60
N ALA A 416 -0.40 3.62 15.33
CA ALA A 416 -1.66 3.81 14.62
C ALA A 416 -2.72 2.84 15.18
N ARG A 417 -3.44 3.25 16.24
CA ARG A 417 -4.53 2.43 16.79
C ARG A 417 -5.59 2.19 15.73
N GLN A 418 -6.11 0.95 15.70
CA GLN A 418 -7.26 0.57 14.86
C GLN A 418 -7.07 0.87 13.35
N SER A 419 -5.83 0.90 12.87
CA SER A 419 -5.53 1.06 11.45
C SER A 419 -6.10 -0.10 10.63
N SER A 420 -6.37 0.14 9.34
CA SER A 420 -6.77 -0.90 8.39
C SER A 420 -6.47 -0.51 6.95
N GLY A 421 -6.18 -1.50 6.12
CA GLY A 421 -5.97 -1.27 4.71
C GLY A 421 -5.82 -2.52 3.85
N MET A 422 -5.72 -2.29 2.55
CA MET A 422 -5.53 -3.34 1.54
C MET A 422 -4.54 -2.87 0.47
N ILE A 423 -3.57 -3.72 0.14
CA ILE A 423 -2.61 -3.52 -0.94
C ILE A 423 -2.75 -4.69 -1.90
N ARG A 424 -3.00 -4.42 -3.18
CA ARG A 424 -3.26 -5.47 -4.17
C ARG A 424 -2.62 -5.14 -5.52
N ASN A 425 -2.09 -6.16 -6.21
CA ASN A 425 -1.55 -6.04 -7.57
C ASN A 425 -0.51 -4.92 -7.67
N VAL A 426 0.61 -5.08 -6.96
CA VAL A 426 1.68 -4.08 -6.94
C VAL A 426 2.97 -4.68 -7.50
N GLU A 427 3.55 -3.98 -8.47
CA GLU A 427 4.87 -4.28 -9.01
C GLU A 427 5.80 -3.09 -8.77
N VAL A 428 6.90 -3.33 -8.06
CA VAL A 428 7.90 -2.31 -7.72
C VAL A 428 9.32 -2.78 -8.02
N SER A 429 10.14 -1.89 -8.58
CA SER A 429 11.57 -2.12 -8.77
C SER A 429 12.43 -0.96 -8.26
N GLY A 430 13.41 -1.30 -7.42
CA GLY A 430 14.34 -0.34 -6.82
C GLY A 430 15.57 -0.05 -7.69
N LEU A 431 16.30 1.01 -7.34
CA LEU A 431 17.65 1.31 -7.85
C LEU A 431 18.76 0.64 -7.03
N ASP A 432 18.56 -0.62 -6.62
CA ASP A 432 19.55 -1.41 -5.87
C ASP A 432 19.89 -0.80 -4.47
N THR A 433 18.84 -0.44 -3.74
CA THR A 433 18.88 0.39 -2.53
C THR A 433 18.96 -0.47 -1.26
N SER A 434 19.58 0.02 -0.18
CA SER A 434 19.59 -0.65 1.14
C SER A 434 18.24 -0.63 1.88
N HIS A 435 17.20 -0.09 1.25
CA HIS A 435 15.87 0.09 1.81
C HIS A 435 14.96 -1.10 1.47
N TYR A 436 13.68 -0.96 1.80
CA TYR A 436 12.68 -2.02 1.71
C TYR A 436 11.76 -1.84 0.50
N ALA A 437 11.22 -2.92 -0.08
CA ALA A 437 10.12 -2.72 -1.03
C ALA A 437 8.84 -2.30 -0.26
N PHE A 438 8.58 -2.96 0.86
CA PHE A 438 7.47 -2.70 1.76
C PHE A 438 7.99 -2.55 3.18
N GLN A 439 7.64 -1.44 3.82
CA GLN A 439 7.90 -1.23 5.24
C GLN A 439 6.58 -0.92 5.92
N ILE A 440 6.22 -1.76 6.88
CA ILE A 440 4.96 -1.66 7.63
C ILE A 440 5.33 -1.60 9.09
N ASP A 441 5.07 -0.45 9.69
CA ASP A 441 5.49 -0.12 11.02
C ASP A 441 4.26 0.27 11.84
N ARG A 442 3.99 -0.49 12.91
CA ARG A 442 2.92 -0.21 13.89
C ARG A 442 1.53 -0.04 13.26
N PHE A 443 1.28 -0.74 12.16
CA PHE A 443 0.01 -0.78 11.44
C PHE A 443 -0.70 -2.11 11.70
N SER A 444 -2.02 -2.12 11.71
CA SER A 444 -2.83 -3.31 11.98
C SER A 444 -3.87 -3.55 10.88
N ASN A 445 -4.44 -4.76 10.83
CA ASN A 445 -5.53 -5.12 9.90
C ASN A 445 -5.20 -4.83 8.43
N LEU A 446 -4.03 -5.27 7.98
CA LEU A 446 -3.53 -5.04 6.62
C LEU A 446 -3.56 -6.34 5.82
N THR A 447 -4.21 -6.30 4.66
CA THR A 447 -4.13 -7.40 3.67
C THR A 447 -3.25 -6.97 2.51
N ILE A 448 -2.28 -7.81 2.14
CA ILE A 448 -1.33 -7.58 1.06
C ILE A 448 -1.40 -8.78 0.13
N ASP A 449 -1.72 -8.53 -1.13
CA ASP A 449 -2.05 -9.58 -2.09
C ASP A 449 -1.43 -9.30 -3.46
N HIS A 450 -0.90 -10.33 -4.12
CA HIS A 450 -0.31 -10.25 -5.47
C HIS A 450 0.77 -9.15 -5.58
N ILE A 451 1.92 -9.39 -4.97
CA ILE A 451 3.03 -8.43 -4.91
C ILE A 451 4.24 -8.96 -5.65
N ARG A 452 4.85 -8.10 -6.49
CA ARG A 452 6.15 -8.34 -7.12
C ARG A 452 7.13 -7.23 -6.73
N ALA A 453 8.26 -7.62 -6.15
CA ALA A 453 9.36 -6.71 -5.84
C ALA A 453 10.69 -7.24 -6.38
N ALA A 454 11.50 -6.36 -6.95
CA ALA A 454 12.82 -6.67 -7.51
C ALA A 454 13.83 -5.55 -7.23
N ASN A 455 15.13 -5.88 -7.24
CA ASN A 455 16.26 -4.93 -7.10
C ASN A 455 16.31 -4.15 -5.78
N TYR A 456 16.11 -4.85 -4.65
CA TYR A 456 16.27 -4.30 -3.29
C TYR A 456 17.35 -5.05 -2.49
N LYS A 457 18.24 -4.32 -1.82
CA LYS A 457 19.29 -4.86 -0.94
C LYS A 457 18.86 -5.02 0.52
N GLY A 458 17.84 -4.27 0.97
CA GLY A 458 17.23 -4.46 2.29
C GLY A 458 16.28 -5.67 2.31
N TYR A 459 15.53 -5.83 3.41
CA TYR A 459 14.39 -6.75 3.41
C TYR A 459 13.34 -6.30 2.40
N SER A 460 12.84 -7.22 1.58
CA SER A 460 11.77 -6.87 0.64
C SER A 460 10.50 -6.46 1.37
N VAL A 461 10.18 -7.17 2.46
CA VAL A 461 9.09 -6.81 3.35
C VAL A 461 9.62 -6.73 4.77
N TYR A 462 9.51 -5.56 5.39
CA TYR A 462 9.87 -5.34 6.78
C TYR A 462 8.62 -4.98 7.57
N MET A 463 8.25 -5.86 8.50
CA MET A 463 7.13 -5.67 9.42
C MET A 463 7.66 -5.49 10.83
N TYR A 464 7.28 -4.38 11.46
CA TYR A 464 7.69 -4.04 12.81
C TYR A 464 6.46 -3.69 13.63
N ARG A 465 6.21 -4.47 14.67
CA ARG A 465 5.09 -4.28 15.62
C ARG A 465 3.73 -4.18 14.94
N VAL A 466 3.51 -5.03 13.95
CA VAL A 466 2.23 -5.12 13.26
C VAL A 466 1.31 -6.13 13.95
N ASP A 467 0.01 -6.00 13.70
CA ASP A 467 -0.99 -6.93 14.21
C ASP A 467 -2.03 -7.27 13.14
N ASN A 468 -2.42 -8.54 13.04
CA ASN A 468 -3.40 -9.02 12.06
C ASN A 468 -3.05 -8.62 10.61
N VAL A 469 -1.89 -9.07 10.14
CA VAL A 469 -1.39 -8.80 8.77
C VAL A 469 -1.37 -10.09 7.96
N ARG A 470 -1.95 -10.04 6.75
CA ARG A 470 -1.99 -11.18 5.81
C ARG A 470 -1.25 -10.84 4.54
N LEU A 471 -0.34 -11.72 4.12
CA LEU A 471 0.41 -11.64 2.89
C LEU A 471 0.09 -12.87 2.04
N SER A 472 -0.45 -12.66 0.84
CA SER A 472 -0.73 -13.70 -0.15
C SER A 472 -0.06 -13.42 -1.49
N ASP A 473 0.29 -14.49 -2.21
CA ASP A 473 0.84 -14.42 -3.57
C ASP A 473 2.06 -13.46 -3.70
N LEU A 474 2.94 -13.54 -2.72
CA LEU A 474 4.16 -12.75 -2.65
C LEU A 474 5.23 -13.34 -3.59
N ILE A 475 5.66 -12.57 -4.59
CA ILE A 475 6.72 -12.95 -5.54
C ILE A 475 7.93 -12.04 -5.32
N LEU A 476 8.96 -12.57 -4.68
CA LEU A 476 10.24 -11.89 -4.49
C LEU A 476 11.27 -12.51 -5.43
N GLN A 477 11.84 -11.69 -6.33
CA GLN A 477 12.82 -12.11 -7.34
C GLN A 477 14.04 -11.21 -7.27
N ASP A 478 15.23 -11.83 -7.23
CA ASP A 478 16.52 -11.14 -7.22
C ASP A 478 16.63 -10.07 -6.12
N VAL A 479 16.12 -10.42 -4.94
CA VAL A 479 16.21 -9.62 -3.72
C VAL A 479 17.27 -10.19 -2.79
N LYS A 480 17.92 -9.32 -2.00
CA LYS A 480 18.98 -9.75 -1.08
C LYS A 480 18.45 -10.37 0.22
N ARG A 481 17.31 -9.87 0.71
CA ARG A 481 16.64 -10.35 1.93
C ARG A 481 15.13 -10.42 1.69
N GLY A 482 14.48 -11.42 2.27
CA GLY A 482 13.06 -11.70 2.05
C GLY A 482 12.16 -10.91 2.99
N VAL A 483 11.48 -11.61 3.90
CA VAL A 483 10.51 -11.06 4.85
C VAL A 483 11.09 -11.03 6.26
N MET A 484 10.97 -9.88 6.92
CA MET A 484 11.31 -9.68 8.32
C MET A 484 10.05 -9.41 9.12
N ILE A 485 9.86 -10.17 10.20
CA ILE A 485 8.71 -10.08 11.11
C ILE A 485 9.24 -9.83 12.51
N GLN A 486 9.23 -8.56 12.94
CA GLN A 486 9.84 -8.17 14.19
C GLN A 486 8.78 -7.68 15.19
N GLN A 487 8.78 -8.25 16.39
CA GLN A 487 7.90 -7.89 17.50
C GLN A 487 6.41 -7.82 17.10
N SER A 488 5.98 -8.66 16.15
CA SER A 488 4.67 -8.58 15.51
C SER A 488 3.77 -9.75 15.92
N SER A 489 2.46 -9.58 15.78
CA SER A 489 1.46 -10.56 16.20
C SER A 489 0.49 -10.90 15.06
N HIS A 490 -0.05 -12.11 15.04
CA HIS A 490 -1.10 -12.54 14.09
C HIS A 490 -0.72 -12.28 12.62
N VAL A 491 0.49 -12.67 12.21
CA VAL A 491 0.98 -12.47 10.84
C VAL A 491 0.86 -13.78 10.07
N LYS A 492 0.28 -13.72 8.88
CA LYS A 492 0.11 -14.89 8.01
C LYS A 492 0.71 -14.65 6.63
N ILE A 493 1.63 -15.51 6.23
CA ILE A 493 2.17 -15.58 4.87
C ILE A 493 1.64 -16.86 4.21
N THR A 494 0.89 -16.70 3.12
CA THR A 494 0.30 -17.79 2.34
C THR A 494 0.72 -17.74 0.89
N ASP A 495 0.99 -18.90 0.29
CA ASP A 495 1.21 -19.04 -1.16
C ASP A 495 2.37 -18.16 -1.71
N GLY A 496 3.34 -17.84 -0.85
CA GLY A 496 4.49 -17.01 -1.22
C GLY A 496 5.54 -17.77 -2.02
N ASN A 497 6.10 -17.14 -3.06
CA ASN A 497 7.30 -17.57 -3.76
C ASN A 497 8.46 -16.63 -3.43
N ILE A 498 9.26 -17.00 -2.43
CA ILE A 498 10.36 -16.20 -1.89
C ILE A 498 11.68 -16.77 -2.41
N ARG A 499 12.29 -16.06 -3.37
CA ARG A 499 13.56 -16.45 -3.97
C ARG A 499 14.57 -15.31 -3.85
N LEU A 500 15.65 -15.57 -3.11
CA LEU A 500 16.75 -14.61 -3.01
C LEU A 500 17.75 -14.75 -4.18
N GLU A 501 18.51 -13.68 -4.45
CA GLU A 501 19.60 -13.66 -5.42
C GLU A 501 20.80 -14.50 -4.94
N GLN A 502 21.25 -15.47 -5.75
CA GLN A 502 22.29 -16.43 -5.34
C GLN A 502 23.68 -15.82 -5.15
N ALA A 503 24.02 -14.75 -5.87
CA ALA A 503 25.38 -14.21 -5.93
C ALA A 503 25.88 -13.61 -4.60
N ASN A 504 24.96 -13.19 -3.70
CA ASN A 504 25.28 -12.39 -2.51
C ASN A 504 25.04 -13.10 -1.16
N VAL A 505 24.35 -14.24 -1.14
CA VAL A 505 23.92 -14.91 0.10
C VAL A 505 25.08 -15.60 0.82
N ARG A 506 26.15 -15.94 0.10
CA ARG A 506 27.31 -16.67 0.65
C ARG A 506 28.12 -15.87 1.67
N ASN A 507 28.10 -14.53 1.57
CA ASN A 507 28.90 -13.61 2.41
C ASN A 507 28.04 -12.72 3.33
N ASP A 508 26.71 -12.70 3.16
CA ASP A 508 25.81 -11.92 4.00
C ASP A 508 25.10 -12.83 5.00
N ALA A 509 25.58 -12.83 6.25
CA ALA A 509 25.02 -13.59 7.36
C ALA A 509 23.55 -13.23 7.68
N ASP A 510 23.02 -12.14 7.10
CA ASP A 510 21.65 -11.67 7.28
C ASP A 510 20.75 -11.93 6.05
N ALA A 511 21.18 -12.71 5.06
CA ALA A 511 20.40 -13.05 3.87
C ALA A 511 19.30 -14.12 4.14
N TYR A 512 18.34 -13.77 5.00
CA TYR A 512 17.22 -14.64 5.37
C TYR A 512 16.00 -14.43 4.45
N PRO A 513 15.41 -15.51 3.88
CA PRO A 513 14.14 -15.44 3.17
C PRO A 513 12.97 -15.13 4.11
N VAL A 514 12.94 -15.71 5.32
CA VAL A 514 12.00 -15.33 6.38
C VAL A 514 12.71 -15.29 7.73
N ARG A 515 12.61 -14.16 8.42
CA ARG A 515 13.18 -13.94 9.75
C ARG A 515 12.08 -13.45 10.71
N ILE A 516 11.99 -14.06 11.89
CA ILE A 516 10.98 -13.76 12.91
C ILE A 516 11.69 -13.50 14.24
N GLU A 517 11.47 -12.33 14.84
CA GLU A 517 12.22 -11.95 16.04
C GLU A 517 11.35 -11.19 17.03
N GLY A 518 11.33 -11.64 18.29
CA GLY A 518 10.95 -10.77 19.40
C GLY A 518 12.17 -10.02 19.94
N THR A 519 11.96 -9.32 21.05
CA THR A 519 13.06 -8.73 21.83
C THR A 519 12.83 -8.92 23.31
N LEU A 520 13.92 -9.03 24.04
CA LEU A 520 13.93 -8.96 25.50
C LEU A 520 15.03 -8.01 25.93
N LYS A 521 14.71 -7.10 26.83
CA LYS A 521 15.70 -6.21 27.45
C LYS A 521 15.49 -6.17 28.95
N THR A 522 16.55 -6.43 29.69
CA THR A 522 16.57 -6.40 31.15
C THR A 522 17.41 -5.22 31.61
N VAL A 523 16.85 -4.39 32.49
CA VAL A 523 17.54 -3.31 33.19
C VAL A 523 17.22 -3.37 34.69
N ALA A 524 17.84 -2.53 35.52
CA ALA A 524 17.54 -2.49 36.95
C ALA A 524 16.79 -1.22 37.32
N LEU A 525 15.93 -1.29 38.34
CA LEU A 525 15.35 -0.12 38.98
C LEU A 525 16.48 0.73 39.60
N ALA A 526 16.60 2.00 39.20
CA ALA A 526 17.57 2.91 39.79
C ALA A 526 17.06 3.52 41.10
N LEU A 527 15.74 3.68 41.23
CA LEU A 527 15.07 4.10 42.46
C LEU A 527 14.05 3.05 42.90
N PRO A 528 13.71 2.95 44.20
CA PRO A 528 12.63 2.09 44.65
C PRO A 528 11.31 2.48 43.99
N LEU A 529 10.51 1.47 43.62
CA LEU A 529 9.14 1.65 43.16
C LEU A 529 8.18 1.46 44.34
N GLN A 530 7.24 2.38 44.52
CA GLN A 530 6.19 2.32 45.53
C GLN A 530 4.80 2.12 44.90
N VAL A 531 3.86 1.63 45.69
CA VAL A 531 2.45 1.57 45.30
C VAL A 531 1.91 2.99 45.08
N GLY A 532 1.26 3.22 43.95
CA GLY A 532 0.72 4.53 43.54
C GLY A 532 1.66 5.36 42.66
N ASP A 533 2.94 4.99 42.53
CA ASP A 533 3.88 5.69 41.67
C ASP A 533 3.41 5.67 40.21
N THR A 534 3.48 6.82 39.53
CA THR A 534 3.11 6.98 38.11
C THR A 534 4.32 7.05 37.18
N THR A 535 5.52 6.87 37.72
CA THR A 535 6.78 6.97 36.98
C THR A 535 7.74 5.91 37.50
N VAL A 536 8.50 5.29 36.60
CA VAL A 536 9.58 4.35 36.93
C VAL A 536 10.91 4.99 36.53
N THR A 537 11.94 4.80 37.36
CA THR A 537 13.32 5.21 37.04
C THR A 537 14.25 3.99 37.04
N VAL A 538 14.98 3.80 35.95
CA VAL A 538 15.85 2.65 35.64
C VAL A 538 17.30 3.08 35.43
N THR A 539 18.23 2.13 35.61
CA THR A 539 19.68 2.36 35.49
C THR A 539 20.15 2.57 34.06
N ALA A 540 19.37 2.08 33.09
CA ALA A 540 19.60 2.25 31.66
C ALA A 540 18.27 2.26 30.91
N GLY A 541 18.20 2.99 29.79
CA GLY A 541 16.97 3.07 29.00
C GLY A 541 16.65 1.79 28.23
N PHE A 542 15.37 1.62 27.90
CA PHE A 542 14.91 0.57 26.98
C PHE A 542 15.10 0.97 25.51
N ASP A 543 15.05 0.02 24.57
CA ASP A 543 15.14 0.36 23.14
C ASP A 543 13.85 1.04 22.65
N SER A 544 12.71 0.59 23.19
CA SER A 544 11.40 1.26 23.09
C SER A 544 10.41 0.62 24.07
N LEU A 545 9.41 1.39 24.48
CA LEU A 545 8.29 0.97 25.31
C LEU A 545 6.98 1.42 24.66
N GLU A 546 5.96 0.55 24.67
CA GLU A 546 4.65 0.91 24.14
C GLU A 546 3.67 1.31 25.24
N TYR A 547 2.74 2.19 24.90
CA TYR A 547 1.55 2.37 25.72
C TYR A 547 0.87 1.03 25.97
N GLY A 548 0.54 0.78 27.23
CA GLY A 548 -0.10 -0.45 27.67
C GLY A 548 0.83 -1.67 27.72
N GLN A 549 2.11 -1.54 27.33
CA GLN A 549 3.07 -2.62 27.48
C GLN A 549 3.23 -2.97 28.96
N LEU A 550 3.18 -4.27 29.27
CA LEU A 550 3.48 -4.78 30.60
C LEU A 550 4.99 -5.03 30.72
N LEU A 551 5.59 -4.50 31.78
CA LEU A 551 6.98 -4.74 32.16
C LEU A 551 6.99 -5.58 33.43
N GLU A 552 7.76 -6.67 33.42
CA GLU A 552 7.89 -7.54 34.57
C GLU A 552 8.93 -6.95 35.54
N ILE A 553 8.54 -6.74 36.79
CA ILE A 553 9.44 -6.47 37.91
C ILE A 553 9.74 -7.81 38.58
N VAL A 554 10.97 -8.29 38.42
CA VAL A 554 11.37 -9.64 38.82
C VAL A 554 11.09 -9.86 40.30
N GLY A 555 10.23 -10.83 40.60
CA GLY A 555 9.84 -11.20 41.97
C GLY A 555 8.78 -10.29 42.63
N ALA A 556 8.28 -9.25 41.95
CA ALA A 556 7.27 -8.33 42.50
C ALA A 556 5.95 -8.28 41.71
N GLY A 557 5.98 -8.47 40.39
CA GLY A 557 4.78 -8.43 39.54
C GLY A 557 5.01 -7.68 38.24
N THR A 558 3.99 -7.00 37.71
CA THR A 558 4.09 -6.22 36.47
C THR A 558 3.66 -4.78 36.66
N VAL A 559 4.32 -3.86 35.96
CA VAL A 559 3.85 -2.47 35.78
C VAL A 559 3.41 -2.27 34.33
N LYS A 560 2.45 -1.36 34.11
CA LYS A 560 1.93 -1.06 32.77
C LYS A 560 2.38 0.33 32.34
N VAL A 561 3.03 0.41 31.19
CA VAL A 561 3.50 1.66 30.61
C VAL A 561 2.28 2.53 30.21
N SER A 562 2.29 3.82 30.56
CA SER A 562 1.15 4.72 30.32
C SER A 562 1.37 5.75 29.22
N ASP A 563 2.56 5.79 28.62
CA ASP A 563 2.92 6.60 27.46
C ASP A 563 3.91 5.82 26.56
N TYR A 564 4.00 6.16 25.28
CA TYR A 564 4.89 5.46 24.36
C TYR A 564 6.30 6.11 24.32
N TYR A 565 7.39 5.33 24.34
CA TYR A 565 8.78 5.85 24.38
C TYR A 565 9.72 5.12 23.40
N VAL A 566 10.64 5.82 22.71
CA VAL A 566 11.69 5.23 21.83
C VAL A 566 13.04 5.88 22.08
N THR A 567 13.30 6.31 23.30
CA THR A 567 14.61 6.82 23.68
C THR A 567 15.45 5.69 24.24
N THR A 568 16.54 5.38 23.54
CA THR A 568 17.59 4.49 24.04
C THR A 568 18.28 5.03 25.31
N THR A 569 18.04 6.30 25.65
CA THR A 569 18.65 7.01 26.79
C THR A 569 17.69 7.38 27.91
N ALA A 570 16.36 7.25 27.76
CA ALA A 570 15.48 7.65 28.87
C ALA A 570 15.61 6.68 30.03
N THR A 571 16.05 7.20 31.16
CA THR A 571 16.14 6.47 32.42
C THR A 571 14.88 6.63 33.27
N SER A 572 13.91 7.45 32.87
CA SER A 572 12.60 7.57 33.53
C SER A 572 11.47 7.62 32.51
N PHE A 573 10.34 6.96 32.81
CA PHE A 573 9.15 6.90 31.95
C PHE A 573 7.86 6.72 32.75
N HIS A 574 6.73 7.07 32.16
CA HIS A 574 5.42 7.02 32.81
C HIS A 574 4.79 5.61 32.78
N ILE A 575 4.16 5.26 33.91
CA ILE A 575 3.37 4.04 34.08
C ILE A 575 1.96 4.40 34.58
N GLU A 576 1.02 3.47 34.43
CA GLU A 576 -0.21 3.53 35.22
C GLU A 576 0.17 3.42 36.71
N PRO A 577 -0.61 4.02 37.64
CA PRO A 577 -0.30 3.97 39.06
C PRO A 577 0.07 2.56 39.51
N SER A 578 1.29 2.39 40.01
CA SER A 578 1.83 1.07 40.31
C SER A 578 0.99 0.37 41.37
N ALA A 579 0.62 -0.88 41.11
CA ALA A 579 -0.04 -1.74 42.09
C ALA A 579 0.97 -2.49 43.00
N ILE A 580 2.27 -2.35 42.73
CA ILE A 580 3.33 -3.12 43.39
C ILE A 580 4.44 -2.19 43.92
N ALA A 581 5.22 -2.69 44.87
CA ALA A 581 6.43 -2.05 45.35
C ALA A 581 7.64 -2.96 45.13
N ALA A 582 8.80 -2.37 44.84
CA ALA A 582 10.05 -3.10 44.66
C ALA A 582 11.26 -2.23 45.06
N PRO A 583 12.28 -2.79 45.74
CA PRO A 583 13.48 -2.04 46.07
C PRO A 583 14.31 -1.67 44.83
N ALA A 584 15.16 -0.64 44.97
CA ALA A 584 16.16 -0.33 43.96
C ALA A 584 17.08 -1.53 43.70
N GLY A 585 17.58 -1.65 42.48
CA GLY A 585 18.43 -2.76 42.03
C GLY A 585 17.66 -3.98 41.52
N VAL A 586 16.35 -4.09 41.77
CA VAL A 586 15.51 -5.17 41.21
C VAL A 586 15.47 -5.07 39.68
N GLN A 587 15.53 -6.21 39.00
CA GLN A 587 15.46 -6.26 37.55
C GLN A 587 14.03 -5.96 37.06
N ILE A 588 13.96 -5.16 36.01
CA ILE A 588 12.75 -4.91 35.23
C ILE A 588 13.00 -5.38 33.79
N ILE A 589 12.05 -6.13 33.25
CA ILE A 589 12.16 -6.82 31.97
C ILE A 589 11.10 -6.28 31.01
N SER A 590 11.56 -5.79 29.86
CA SER A 590 10.72 -5.49 28.71
C SER A 590 10.78 -6.67 27.75
N SER A 591 9.64 -7.32 27.53
CA SER A 591 9.50 -8.43 26.58
C SER A 591 8.50 -8.05 25.49
N ASN A 592 8.96 -8.13 24.23
CA ASN A 592 8.11 -7.98 23.04
C ASN A 592 8.20 -9.28 22.25
N VAL A 593 7.26 -10.18 22.51
CA VAL A 593 7.18 -11.50 21.88
C VAL A 593 6.54 -11.38 20.50
N ALA A 594 7.20 -11.88 19.45
CA ALA A 594 6.56 -12.09 18.17
C ALA A 594 5.65 -13.32 18.28
N ARG A 595 4.35 -13.21 17.94
CA ARG A 595 3.39 -14.28 18.23
C ARG A 595 2.42 -14.61 17.12
N GLU A 596 1.96 -15.86 17.10
CA GLU A 596 0.94 -16.35 16.16
C GLU A 596 1.31 -16.04 14.70
N ILE A 597 2.47 -16.55 14.29
CA ILE A 597 3.04 -16.35 12.96
C ILE A 597 2.88 -17.63 12.13
N ASP A 598 2.10 -17.52 11.06
CA ASP A 598 1.80 -18.62 10.16
C ASP A 598 2.52 -18.46 8.81
N ILE A 599 3.34 -19.44 8.43
CA ILE A 599 3.97 -19.55 7.11
C ILE A 599 3.45 -20.81 6.44
N VAL A 600 2.65 -20.63 5.39
CA VAL A 600 1.80 -21.69 4.84
C VAL A 600 1.93 -21.75 3.31
N ARG A 601 2.21 -22.94 2.76
CA ARG A 601 2.29 -23.17 1.31
C ARG A 601 3.31 -22.27 0.58
N CYS A 602 4.37 -21.88 1.26
CA CYS A 602 5.42 -21.06 0.66
C CYS A 602 6.50 -21.92 -0.03
N SER A 603 7.05 -21.39 -1.11
CA SER A 603 8.27 -21.87 -1.78
C SER A 603 9.42 -20.94 -1.42
N ILE A 604 10.41 -21.43 -0.68
CA ILE A 604 11.53 -20.64 -0.13
C ILE A 604 12.86 -21.16 -0.71
N ARG A 605 13.64 -20.29 -1.36
CA ARG A 605 14.89 -20.69 -2.02
C ARG A 605 16.02 -19.67 -1.86
N ASN A 606 17.26 -20.17 -1.94
CA ASN A 606 18.50 -19.39 -2.09
C ASN A 606 18.90 -18.49 -0.90
N GLY A 607 18.59 -18.83 0.34
CA GLY A 607 18.94 -18.04 1.52
C GLY A 607 19.97 -18.67 2.45
N HIS A 608 20.45 -17.88 3.42
CA HIS A 608 21.29 -18.35 4.51
C HIS A 608 20.55 -19.43 5.32
N SER A 609 19.34 -19.13 5.77
CA SER A 609 18.44 -20.08 6.42
C SER A 609 17.00 -19.81 6.00
N GLY A 610 16.23 -20.84 5.65
CA GLY A 610 14.90 -20.69 5.05
C GLY A 610 13.91 -19.93 5.92
N VAL A 611 13.62 -20.47 7.11
CA VAL A 611 12.86 -19.79 8.17
C VAL A 611 13.71 -19.73 9.44
N TYR A 612 13.97 -18.51 9.91
CA TYR A 612 14.86 -18.26 11.03
C TYR A 612 14.12 -17.52 12.16
N TYR A 613 14.10 -18.09 13.36
CA TYR A 613 13.47 -17.49 14.54
C TYR A 613 14.37 -17.65 15.79
N PRO A 614 15.30 -16.71 16.03
CA PRO A 614 16.33 -16.93 17.02
C PRO A 614 15.89 -16.71 18.48
N PHE A 615 14.98 -15.77 18.76
CA PHE A 615 14.69 -15.33 20.13
C PHE A 615 13.26 -14.81 20.32
N HIS A 616 12.64 -15.10 21.47
CA HIS A 616 11.39 -14.50 21.99
C HIS A 616 10.21 -14.56 21.03
N VAL A 617 9.78 -15.77 20.68
CA VAL A 617 8.71 -16.03 19.72
C VAL A 617 7.75 -17.06 20.30
N ASP A 618 6.44 -16.84 20.18
CA ASP A 618 5.41 -17.74 20.68
C ASP A 618 4.34 -18.02 19.63
N GLY A 619 4.19 -19.27 19.19
CA GLY A 619 3.20 -19.62 18.17
C GLY A 619 3.75 -19.38 16.77
N VAL A 620 4.64 -20.25 16.29
CA VAL A 620 5.11 -20.25 14.89
C VAL A 620 4.66 -21.53 14.22
N THR A 621 3.90 -21.41 13.14
CA THR A 621 3.53 -22.55 12.30
C THR A 621 4.21 -22.43 10.94
N VAL A 622 5.10 -23.36 10.62
CA VAL A 622 5.62 -23.54 9.26
C VAL A 622 5.05 -24.83 8.70
N ARG A 623 4.16 -24.72 7.71
CA ARG A 623 3.51 -25.89 7.16
C ARG A 623 3.36 -25.87 5.65
N ASP A 624 3.34 -27.07 5.08
CA ASP A 624 3.02 -27.27 3.67
C ASP A 624 4.00 -26.54 2.71
N CYS A 625 5.20 -26.18 3.19
CA CYS A 625 6.20 -25.39 2.47
C CYS A 625 7.25 -26.26 1.76
N GLU A 626 7.82 -25.72 0.68
CA GLU A 626 8.98 -26.29 -0.02
C GLU A 626 10.20 -25.39 0.20
N MET A 627 11.29 -25.97 0.69
CA MET A 627 12.56 -25.28 0.92
C MET A 627 13.67 -25.97 0.15
N ASP A 628 14.47 -25.20 -0.59
CA ASP A 628 15.49 -25.77 -1.45
C ASP A 628 16.67 -24.82 -1.66
N ASN A 629 17.87 -25.39 -1.84
CA ASN A 629 19.10 -24.66 -2.11
C ASN A 629 19.40 -23.57 -1.06
N LEU A 630 19.56 -23.99 0.20
CA LEU A 630 19.85 -23.12 1.34
C LEU A 630 21.28 -23.37 1.84
N PHE A 631 21.97 -22.32 2.27
CA PHE A 631 23.40 -22.42 2.61
C PHE A 631 23.65 -23.10 3.95
N TYR A 632 22.81 -22.87 4.97
CA TYR A 632 23.03 -23.42 6.31
C TYR A 632 21.86 -24.27 6.79
N TYR A 633 20.68 -23.66 6.93
CA TYR A 633 19.54 -24.32 7.57
C TYR A 633 18.25 -24.20 6.76
N GLY A 634 17.41 -25.24 6.84
CA GLY A 634 16.03 -25.14 6.36
C GLY A 634 15.20 -24.28 7.29
N ILE A 635 15.02 -24.78 8.51
CA ILE A 635 14.33 -24.13 9.60
C ILE A 635 15.25 -24.16 10.82
N TYR A 636 15.50 -22.99 11.40
CA TYR A 636 16.39 -22.87 12.55
C TYR A 636 15.75 -22.02 13.65
N GLY A 637 15.64 -22.61 14.84
CA GLY A 637 15.07 -22.00 16.03
C GLY A 637 16.02 -22.05 17.22
N GLY A 638 16.19 -20.89 17.87
CA GLY A 638 16.91 -20.76 19.14
C GLY A 638 18.43 -20.60 19.02
N MET A 639 18.96 -19.46 19.47
CA MET A 639 20.39 -19.25 19.73
C MET A 639 20.65 -18.97 21.23
N GLY A 640 21.88 -19.19 21.71
CA GLY A 640 22.31 -18.75 23.04
C GLY A 640 21.60 -19.42 24.24
N SER A 641 21.57 -18.72 25.38
CA SER A 641 20.88 -19.09 26.64
C SER A 641 19.46 -18.53 26.72
N SER A 642 18.87 -18.16 25.58
CA SER A 642 17.65 -17.37 25.50
C SER A 642 16.40 -18.17 25.87
N VAL A 643 15.58 -17.58 26.73
CA VAL A 643 14.29 -18.11 27.21
C VAL A 643 13.16 -17.54 26.33
N GLY A 644 12.00 -18.22 26.22
CA GLY A 644 10.80 -17.65 25.60
C GLY A 644 10.51 -18.05 24.15
N LEU A 645 10.88 -19.26 23.73
CA LEU A 645 10.37 -19.88 22.50
C LEU A 645 9.28 -20.91 22.85
N SER A 646 8.07 -20.75 22.33
CA SER A 646 7.00 -21.71 22.56
C SER A 646 6.04 -21.91 21.38
N ASN A 647 5.28 -23.01 21.40
CA ASN A 647 4.21 -23.29 20.45
C ASN A 647 4.68 -23.32 18.98
N VAL A 648 5.75 -24.06 18.70
CA VAL A 648 6.31 -24.15 17.33
C VAL A 648 5.83 -25.42 16.64
N SER A 649 5.25 -25.29 15.45
CA SER A 649 4.74 -26.39 14.63
C SER A 649 5.37 -26.41 13.24
N ILE A 650 6.11 -27.47 12.92
CA ILE A 650 6.77 -27.70 11.62
C ILE A 650 6.14 -28.93 10.97
N LEU A 651 5.23 -28.71 10.02
CA LEU A 651 4.30 -29.73 9.54
C LEU A 651 4.35 -29.92 8.01
N ARG A 652 4.53 -31.15 7.54
CA ARG A 652 4.38 -31.51 6.11
C ARG A 652 5.23 -30.68 5.15
N ASN A 653 6.42 -30.26 5.59
CA ASN A 653 7.35 -29.50 4.76
C ASN A 653 8.23 -30.46 3.96
N ARG A 654 8.71 -29.97 2.80
CA ARG A 654 9.71 -30.66 1.99
C ARG A 654 10.97 -29.80 1.91
N ILE A 655 12.02 -30.23 2.61
CA ILE A 655 13.28 -29.49 2.72
C ILE A 655 14.37 -30.26 1.97
N ARG A 656 14.99 -29.64 0.97
CA ARG A 656 16.05 -30.22 0.13
C ARG A 656 17.29 -29.32 0.11
N ARG A 657 18.44 -29.89 -0.27
CA ARG A 657 19.71 -29.17 -0.52
C ARG A 657 19.96 -28.00 0.44
N CYS A 658 20.04 -28.33 1.73
CA CYS A 658 20.47 -27.38 2.76
C CYS A 658 21.93 -27.66 3.11
N GLY A 659 22.61 -26.72 3.76
CA GLY A 659 24.01 -26.93 4.15
C GLY A 659 24.97 -26.98 2.96
N VAL A 660 24.60 -26.36 1.84
CA VAL A 660 25.39 -26.39 0.59
C VAL A 660 26.68 -25.60 0.81
N ASN A 661 27.78 -26.31 1.07
CA ASN A 661 29.11 -25.73 1.28
C ASN A 661 30.07 -26.23 0.21
N VAL A 662 29.70 -25.99 -1.04
CA VAL A 662 30.49 -26.41 -2.18
C VAL A 662 31.64 -25.40 -2.32
N LEU A 663 32.82 -25.75 -1.78
CA LEU A 663 34.15 -25.17 -2.05
C LEU A 663 34.57 -23.95 -1.20
N ASP A 664 34.84 -24.11 0.10
CA ASP A 664 35.77 -23.19 0.81
C ASP A 664 36.78 -23.99 1.66
N PRO A 665 38.05 -24.09 1.24
CA PRO A 665 39.11 -24.77 2.01
C PRO A 665 39.55 -23.99 3.27
N ASN A 666 39.06 -22.77 3.50
CA ASN A 666 39.46 -21.92 4.63
C ASN A 666 38.49 -21.94 5.83
N VAL A 667 37.34 -22.61 5.73
CA VAL A 667 36.44 -22.80 6.88
C VAL A 667 36.95 -23.99 7.71
N ALA A 668 37.67 -23.67 8.79
CA ALA A 668 38.14 -24.65 9.76
C ALA A 668 36.93 -25.26 10.52
N SER A 669 36.55 -26.48 10.11
CA SER A 669 35.48 -27.34 10.67
C SER A 669 34.05 -26.97 10.22
N PRO A 670 33.22 -27.94 9.77
CA PRO A 670 31.84 -27.66 9.42
C PRO A 670 31.05 -27.32 10.69
N THR A 671 30.78 -26.03 10.86
CA THR A 671 29.79 -25.51 11.80
C THR A 671 28.45 -26.23 11.58
N TYR A 672 27.75 -26.56 12.68
CA TYR A 672 26.46 -27.25 12.72
C TYR A 672 25.55 -26.84 11.55
N THR A 673 25.25 -27.72 10.59
CA THR A 673 24.31 -27.45 9.48
C THR A 673 23.18 -28.47 9.54
N GLY A 674 21.93 -28.04 9.31
CA GLY A 674 20.79 -28.93 9.53
C GLY A 674 19.52 -28.47 8.83
N GLN A 675 18.64 -29.41 8.50
CA GLN A 675 17.39 -29.07 7.81
C GLN A 675 16.34 -28.51 8.76
N ILE A 676 16.18 -29.14 9.93
CA ILE A 676 15.40 -28.62 11.05
C ILE A 676 16.27 -28.67 12.30
N VAL A 677 16.46 -27.52 12.93
CA VAL A 677 17.18 -27.42 14.21
C VAL A 677 16.34 -26.62 15.18
N ALA A 678 16.15 -27.18 16.38
CA ALA A 678 15.41 -26.53 17.46
C ALA A 678 16.18 -26.56 18.78
N LYS A 679 16.23 -25.41 19.43
CA LYS A 679 16.85 -25.19 20.73
C LYS A 679 15.96 -24.30 21.60
N ASN A 680 16.00 -24.50 22.92
CA ASN A 680 15.32 -23.69 23.95
C ASN A 680 13.82 -23.51 23.71
N THR A 681 13.14 -24.51 23.14
CA THR A 681 11.72 -24.41 22.74
C THR A 681 10.81 -25.28 23.60
N ASN A 682 9.74 -24.71 24.13
CA ASN A 682 8.67 -25.44 24.81
C ASN A 682 7.48 -25.70 23.86
N MET A 683 6.82 -26.86 23.93
CA MET A 683 5.70 -27.21 23.03
C MET A 683 6.11 -27.16 21.55
N LEU A 684 7.08 -27.99 21.20
CA LEU A 684 7.59 -28.15 19.83
C LEU A 684 6.92 -29.34 19.14
N THR A 685 6.41 -29.15 17.93
CA THR A 685 5.87 -30.23 17.09
C THR A 685 6.58 -30.25 15.74
N ILE A 686 7.19 -31.38 15.37
CA ILE A 686 7.81 -31.62 14.06
C ILE A 686 7.18 -32.89 13.48
N ARG A 687 6.31 -32.76 12.48
CA ARG A 687 5.56 -33.91 11.94
C ARG A 687 5.46 -33.95 10.43
N ASP A 688 5.45 -35.16 9.88
CA ASP A 688 5.19 -35.45 8.46
C ASP A 688 6.14 -34.76 7.47
N ASN A 689 7.34 -34.35 7.89
CA ASN A 689 8.28 -33.65 7.00
C ASN A 689 9.10 -34.63 6.17
N VAL A 690 9.44 -34.24 4.94
CA VAL A 690 10.36 -34.97 4.06
C VAL A 690 11.65 -34.17 3.90
N LEU A 691 12.77 -34.76 4.31
CA LEU A 691 14.03 -34.07 4.57
C LEU A 691 15.16 -34.72 3.76
N GLY A 692 15.80 -33.93 2.90
CA GLY A 692 17.03 -34.29 2.20
C GLY A 692 16.78 -34.74 0.76
N ASP A 693 17.87 -35.14 0.11
CA ASP A 693 17.90 -35.91 -1.13
C ASP A 693 18.97 -37.02 -0.99
N LYS A 694 19.20 -37.83 -2.04
CA LYS A 694 20.19 -38.92 -1.97
C LYS A 694 21.65 -38.44 -1.80
N ALA A 695 21.92 -37.16 -2.03
CA ALA A 695 23.24 -36.53 -1.96
C ALA A 695 23.20 -35.29 -1.05
N ASN A 696 22.47 -35.39 0.07
CA ASN A 696 22.23 -34.24 0.95
C ASN A 696 23.54 -33.72 1.53
N GLU A 697 23.73 -32.41 1.55
CA GLU A 697 24.96 -31.78 2.05
C GLU A 697 24.87 -31.38 3.53
N THR A 698 23.75 -31.61 4.24
CA THR A 698 23.65 -31.28 5.68
C THR A 698 24.27 -32.34 6.60
N ALA A 699 24.66 -31.90 7.80
CA ALA A 699 25.05 -32.79 8.89
C ALA A 699 23.85 -33.40 9.64
N TYR A 700 22.71 -32.70 9.66
CA TYR A 700 21.50 -33.16 10.35
C TYR A 700 20.25 -33.02 9.46
N SER A 701 19.31 -33.96 9.55
CA SER A 701 17.95 -33.73 9.03
C SER A 701 17.08 -33.10 10.11
N VAL A 702 17.04 -33.68 11.32
CA VAL A 702 16.39 -33.09 12.48
C VAL A 702 17.35 -33.12 13.66
N GLN A 703 17.60 -31.97 14.26
CA GLN A 703 18.32 -31.83 15.52
C GLN A 703 17.45 -31.12 16.56
N VAL A 704 17.24 -31.76 17.71
CA VAL A 704 16.54 -31.15 18.85
C VAL A 704 17.49 -31.20 20.05
N HIS A 705 17.74 -30.02 20.64
CA HIS A 705 18.57 -29.89 21.84
C HIS A 705 17.76 -30.20 23.11
N ASP A 706 18.47 -30.71 24.13
CA ASP A 706 18.01 -30.98 25.50
C ASP A 706 17.27 -29.83 26.20
N THR A 707 17.51 -28.59 25.77
CA THR A 707 16.79 -27.42 26.27
C THR A 707 15.35 -27.30 25.74
N CYS A 708 14.91 -28.22 24.88
CA CYS A 708 13.52 -28.29 24.42
C CYS A 708 12.67 -29.19 25.33
N SER A 709 11.39 -28.83 25.52
CA SER A 709 10.45 -29.57 26.38
C SER A 709 9.07 -29.69 25.74
N ASN A 710 8.29 -30.69 26.14
CA ASN A 710 6.99 -31.01 25.54
C ASN A 710 7.09 -31.17 24.02
N THR A 711 8.14 -31.84 23.57
CA THR A 711 8.51 -31.98 22.17
C THR A 711 7.88 -33.23 21.56
N VAL A 712 7.32 -33.07 20.36
CA VAL A 712 6.81 -34.17 19.56
C VAL A 712 7.49 -34.17 18.19
N VAL A 713 8.21 -35.25 17.88
CA VAL A 713 8.82 -35.46 16.56
C VAL A 713 8.31 -36.78 16.01
N GLU A 714 7.42 -36.74 15.03
CA GLU A 714 6.76 -37.95 14.52
C GLU A 714 6.62 -38.00 13.00
N ASP A 715 6.65 -39.20 12.44
CA ASP A 715 6.33 -39.47 11.02
C ASP A 715 7.19 -38.67 10.00
N ASN A 716 8.37 -38.21 10.41
CA ASN A 716 9.30 -37.53 9.51
C ASN A 716 10.14 -38.53 8.71
N ILE A 717 10.51 -38.18 7.49
CA ILE A 717 11.34 -38.99 6.59
C ILE A 717 12.63 -38.25 6.28
N SER A 718 13.77 -38.83 6.64
CA SER A 718 15.09 -38.41 6.17
C SER A 718 15.54 -39.30 5.01
N LEU A 719 15.87 -38.66 3.88
CA LEU A 719 16.48 -39.30 2.70
C LEU A 719 18.01 -39.48 2.83
N GLY A 720 18.58 -39.05 3.96
CA GLY A 720 20.00 -39.14 4.26
C GLY A 720 20.64 -37.78 4.57
N VAL A 721 21.80 -37.85 5.22
CA VAL A 721 22.74 -36.73 5.45
C VAL A 721 24.03 -36.96 4.68
N ARG A 722 24.99 -36.03 4.80
CA ARG A 722 26.22 -35.99 3.97
C ARG A 722 27.07 -37.25 4.05
N ASN A 723 27.10 -37.92 5.20
CA ASN A 723 27.84 -39.16 5.36
C ASN A 723 27.27 -40.08 6.45
N THR A 724 27.81 -41.30 6.55
CA THR A 724 27.36 -42.33 7.51
C THR A 724 27.77 -42.07 8.96
N THR A 725 28.63 -41.07 9.23
CA THR A 725 29.10 -40.77 10.59
C THR A 725 28.24 -39.75 11.33
N GLU A 726 27.54 -38.91 10.58
CA GLU A 726 26.63 -37.86 11.03
C GLU A 726 25.24 -38.40 11.41
N TYR A 727 24.41 -37.56 12.04
CA TYR A 727 23.11 -37.97 12.60
C TYR A 727 21.96 -37.39 11.78
N ALA A 728 21.21 -38.23 11.09
CA ALA A 728 20.00 -37.79 10.39
C ALA A 728 18.93 -37.33 11.39
N PHE A 729 18.75 -38.09 12.48
CA PHE A 729 17.91 -37.69 13.60
C PHE A 729 18.78 -37.65 14.86
N ASP A 730 18.90 -36.45 15.41
CA ASP A 730 19.75 -36.15 16.54
C ASP A 730 18.94 -35.52 17.68
N PHE A 731 18.59 -36.33 18.67
CA PHE A 731 17.93 -35.87 19.89
C PHE A 731 18.99 -35.81 20.99
N PHE A 732 19.63 -34.65 21.09
CA PHE A 732 20.92 -34.48 21.73
C PHE A 732 20.77 -34.08 23.20
N ASP A 733 21.46 -34.82 24.07
CA ASP A 733 21.65 -34.54 25.49
C ASP A 733 23.12 -34.15 25.70
N GLN A 734 23.39 -32.85 25.87
CA GLN A 734 24.76 -32.34 25.96
C GLN A 734 25.31 -32.49 27.40
N ASN A 735 24.43 -32.67 28.39
CA ASN A 735 24.75 -32.81 29.80
C ASN A 735 23.99 -34.02 30.37
N ALA A 736 24.65 -35.19 30.41
CA ALA A 736 24.14 -36.49 30.89
C ALA A 736 23.55 -36.54 32.32
N ALA A 737 23.30 -35.40 32.96
CA ALA A 737 22.56 -35.27 34.20
C ALA A 737 21.06 -35.12 33.88
N ALA A 738 20.35 -36.25 34.05
CA ALA A 738 18.91 -36.38 33.92
C ALA A 738 18.14 -35.14 34.40
N LEU A 739 17.60 -34.39 33.44
CA LEU A 739 16.50 -33.47 33.69
C LEU A 739 15.28 -34.05 32.98
N ALA A 740 14.40 -34.65 33.78
CA ALA A 740 13.07 -35.07 33.37
C ALA A 740 12.24 -33.85 32.94
N LEU A 741 12.45 -33.36 31.71
CA LEU A 741 11.78 -32.19 31.16
C LEU A 741 10.67 -32.63 30.20
N GLY A 742 9.50 -32.97 30.76
CA GLY A 742 8.24 -33.15 30.04
C GLY A 742 8.13 -34.44 29.20
N THR A 743 6.89 -34.75 28.78
CA THR A 743 6.58 -35.88 27.86
C THR A 743 7.10 -35.57 26.46
N ASN A 744 8.35 -35.93 26.17
CA ASN A 744 8.89 -35.88 24.81
C ASN A 744 8.55 -37.17 24.06
N THR A 745 8.00 -37.04 22.85
CA THR A 745 7.58 -38.16 22.01
C THR A 745 8.35 -38.17 20.69
N TYR A 746 9.10 -39.24 20.45
CA TYR A 746 9.85 -39.46 19.21
C TYR A 746 9.40 -40.78 18.60
N LYS A 747 8.53 -40.75 17.58
CA LYS A 747 7.87 -41.95 17.07
C LYS A 747 7.81 -41.98 15.55
N ALA A 748 7.97 -43.16 14.94
CA ALA A 748 7.71 -43.37 13.51
C ALA A 748 8.53 -42.48 12.53
N ASN A 749 9.60 -41.83 12.98
CA ASN A 749 10.56 -41.16 12.10
C ASN A 749 11.41 -42.19 11.35
N ARG A 750 11.71 -41.94 10.08
CA ARG A 750 12.34 -42.90 9.16
C ARG A 750 13.63 -42.36 8.57
N LEU A 751 14.70 -43.18 8.58
CA LEU A 751 15.94 -42.91 7.86
C LEU A 751 16.09 -43.89 6.69
N LEU A 752 16.15 -43.35 5.48
CA LEU A 752 16.19 -44.13 4.23
C LEU A 752 17.53 -44.03 3.49
N GLY A 753 18.37 -43.09 3.88
CA GLY A 753 19.71 -42.87 3.33
C GLY A 753 20.81 -43.01 4.37
N GLN A 754 21.95 -42.39 4.11
CA GLN A 754 23.10 -42.41 5.01
C GLN A 754 22.85 -41.56 6.26
N GLY A 755 23.42 -41.97 7.39
CA GLY A 755 23.34 -41.25 8.66
C GLY A 755 23.06 -42.19 9.84
N LYS A 756 23.15 -41.63 11.04
CA LYS A 756 22.86 -42.31 12.30
C LYS A 756 21.59 -41.77 12.93
N LEU A 757 21.06 -42.55 13.87
CA LEU A 757 19.98 -42.17 14.76
C LEU A 757 20.55 -42.05 16.17
N ARG A 758 20.41 -40.90 16.82
CA ARG A 758 20.78 -40.69 18.22
C ARG A 758 19.56 -40.31 19.04
N LYS A 759 19.32 -41.07 20.11
CA LYS A 759 18.23 -40.85 21.07
C LYS A 759 18.79 -40.28 22.38
N GLY A 760 18.04 -39.36 23.01
CA GLY A 760 18.30 -38.90 24.38
C GLY A 760 17.83 -39.91 25.44
N ALA A 761 18.19 -39.69 26.70
CA ALA A 761 17.66 -40.48 27.81
C ALA A 761 16.15 -40.18 28.03
N GLY A 762 15.34 -41.19 28.36
CA GLY A 762 13.91 -41.01 28.68
C GLY A 762 12.94 -40.99 27.50
N VAL A 763 13.38 -41.36 26.29
CA VAL A 763 12.50 -41.47 25.11
C VAL A 763 11.52 -42.65 25.27
N SER A 764 10.22 -42.35 25.23
CA SER A 764 9.12 -43.31 25.49
C SER A 764 8.86 -44.31 24.36
N HIS A 765 9.32 -44.06 23.13
CA HIS A 765 9.06 -44.92 21.96
C HIS A 765 10.29 -45.08 21.06
N ALA A 766 10.42 -46.24 20.42
CA ALA A 766 11.51 -46.52 19.49
C ALA A 766 11.46 -45.57 18.27
N LEU A 767 12.60 -44.94 17.94
CA LEU A 767 12.85 -44.41 16.60
C LEU A 767 12.66 -45.58 15.63
N ALA A 768 11.75 -45.46 14.66
CA ALA A 768 11.48 -46.55 13.76
C ALA A 768 12.69 -46.76 12.82
N ASP A 769 13.29 -47.94 12.96
CA ASP A 769 14.20 -48.69 12.09
C ASP A 769 14.91 -47.93 10.96
N SER A 770 16.23 -48.03 10.95
CA SER A 770 17.01 -47.95 9.70
C SER A 770 16.48 -49.02 8.74
N GLY A 771 15.68 -48.65 7.74
CA GLY A 771 15.15 -49.58 6.75
C GLY A 771 13.70 -49.34 6.30
N ASN A 772 13.13 -50.38 5.65
CA ASN A 772 11.78 -50.35 5.10
C ASN A 772 10.72 -50.38 6.20
N ARG A 773 9.65 -49.61 6.04
CA ARG A 773 8.55 -49.54 6.99
C ARG A 773 7.73 -50.82 6.93
N ILE A 774 7.49 -51.46 8.08
CA ILE A 774 6.57 -52.59 8.23
C ILE A 774 5.32 -52.10 8.98
N VAL A 775 4.16 -52.17 8.33
CA VAL A 775 2.85 -51.75 8.88
C VAL A 775 1.91 -52.95 8.93
N ARG A 776 0.90 -52.89 9.80
CA ARG A 776 -0.20 -53.85 9.87
C ARG A 776 -1.52 -53.13 9.58
N ALA A 777 -2.28 -53.56 8.58
CA ALA A 777 -3.56 -52.95 8.20
C ALA A 777 -4.51 -53.97 7.58
N ALA A 778 -5.83 -53.75 7.66
CA ALA A 778 -6.84 -54.64 7.08
C ALA A 778 -7.02 -54.48 5.56
N MET A 779 -6.47 -53.42 4.97
CA MET A 779 -6.58 -53.08 3.55
C MET A 779 -5.25 -52.56 3.01
N ALA A 780 -5.09 -52.61 1.68
CA ALA A 780 -3.98 -51.95 1.01
C ALA A 780 -3.96 -50.44 1.33
N PRO A 781 -2.79 -49.79 1.40
CA PRO A 781 -2.70 -48.36 1.65
C PRO A 781 -3.49 -47.54 0.64
N ILE A 782 -4.25 -46.55 1.14
CA ILE A 782 -4.98 -45.59 0.31
C ILE A 782 -4.46 -44.15 0.45
N ALA A 783 -3.53 -43.92 1.39
CA ALA A 783 -2.93 -42.63 1.69
C ALA A 783 -1.54 -42.81 2.32
N GLY A 784 -0.81 -41.70 2.46
CA GLY A 784 0.52 -41.65 3.07
C GLY A 784 1.66 -41.69 2.07
N ILE A 785 2.87 -41.43 2.54
CA ILE A 785 4.11 -41.52 1.75
C ILE A 785 4.73 -42.90 1.99
N TRP A 786 5.03 -43.60 0.92
CA TRP A 786 5.54 -44.98 0.95
C TRP A 786 6.78 -45.11 0.09
N MET A 787 7.72 -45.91 0.56
CA MET A 787 8.97 -46.21 -0.13
C MET A 787 8.91 -47.59 -0.74
N ALA A 788 9.64 -47.81 -1.83
CA ALA A 788 9.79 -49.14 -2.39
C ALA A 788 10.32 -50.10 -1.31
N ALA A 789 9.77 -51.31 -1.30
CA ALA A 789 9.94 -52.36 -0.30
C ALA A 789 9.32 -52.11 1.08
N ASP A 790 8.57 -51.03 1.31
CA ASP A 790 7.67 -50.94 2.47
C ASP A 790 6.63 -52.07 2.45
N LEU A 791 6.39 -52.67 3.60
CA LEU A 791 5.52 -53.85 3.76
C LEU A 791 4.29 -53.49 4.59
N VAL A 792 3.13 -54.01 4.17
CA VAL A 792 1.87 -53.92 4.90
C VAL A 792 1.34 -55.34 5.08
N TYR A 793 1.43 -55.87 6.29
CA TYR A 793 0.83 -57.15 6.63
C TYR A 793 -0.67 -56.99 6.83
N ASN A 794 -1.45 -57.84 6.15
CA ASN A 794 -2.88 -57.87 6.28
C ASN A 794 -3.27 -58.34 7.70
N THR A 795 -4.03 -57.54 8.45
CA THR A 795 -4.52 -57.91 9.79
C THR A 795 -5.79 -58.74 9.75
N ALA A 796 -6.44 -58.87 8.60
CA ALA A 796 -7.61 -59.70 8.37
C ALA A 796 -7.40 -60.60 7.12
N PRO A 797 -6.40 -61.50 7.14
CA PRO A 797 -6.18 -62.43 6.04
C PRO A 797 -7.35 -63.43 5.92
N ALA A 798 -7.85 -63.66 4.71
CA ALA A 798 -8.93 -64.60 4.41
C ALA A 798 -8.50 -65.59 3.31
N ALA A 799 -9.17 -66.75 3.24
CA ALA A 799 -8.97 -67.70 2.15
C ALA A 799 -9.27 -67.05 0.79
N GLY A 800 -8.40 -67.25 -0.20
CA GLY A 800 -8.41 -66.54 -1.48
C GLY A 800 -7.79 -65.13 -1.43
N GLY A 801 -7.35 -64.66 -0.26
CA GLY A 801 -6.73 -63.35 -0.05
C GLY A 801 -5.20 -63.38 -0.11
N TYR A 802 -4.57 -62.40 0.55
CA TYR A 802 -3.11 -62.22 0.57
C TYR A 802 -2.62 -61.96 2.00
N VAL A 803 -1.39 -62.39 2.29
CA VAL A 803 -0.66 -62.12 3.54
C VAL A 803 -0.40 -60.62 3.71
N GLY A 804 -0.24 -59.88 2.62
CA GLY A 804 -0.04 -58.44 2.69
C GLY A 804 0.21 -57.78 1.34
N TRP A 805 0.70 -56.54 1.39
CA TRP A 805 1.09 -55.73 0.25
C TRP A 805 2.51 -55.20 0.42
N VAL A 806 3.26 -55.16 -0.67
CA VAL A 806 4.59 -54.56 -0.74
C VAL A 806 4.54 -53.35 -1.67
N CYS A 807 5.09 -52.23 -1.23
CA CYS A 807 5.28 -51.06 -2.06
C CYS A 807 6.36 -51.38 -3.09
N THR A 808 6.04 -51.31 -4.37
CA THR A 808 6.94 -51.62 -5.49
C THR A 808 7.51 -50.35 -6.13
N GLN A 809 6.78 -49.24 -6.04
CA GLN A 809 7.20 -47.92 -6.50
C GLN A 809 7.05 -46.93 -5.34
N ALA A 810 8.14 -46.24 -4.99
CA ALA A 810 8.10 -45.19 -3.98
C ALA A 810 7.28 -43.99 -4.47
N GLY A 811 6.55 -43.34 -3.57
CA GLY A 811 5.72 -42.20 -3.90
C GLY A 811 4.69 -41.83 -2.83
N THR A 812 3.81 -40.92 -3.19
CA THR A 812 2.63 -40.57 -2.38
C THR A 812 1.49 -41.49 -2.80
N MET A 813 0.79 -42.12 -1.86
CA MET A 813 -0.41 -42.90 -2.19
C MET A 813 -1.59 -41.96 -2.44
N ALA A 814 -2.29 -42.21 -3.53
CA ALA A 814 -3.54 -41.56 -3.89
C ALA A 814 -4.48 -42.60 -4.50
N ASN A 815 -5.75 -42.60 -4.09
CA ASN A 815 -6.75 -43.55 -4.56
C ASN A 815 -7.71 -42.95 -5.61
N ALA A 816 -7.66 -41.63 -5.86
CA ALA A 816 -8.50 -40.95 -6.84
C ALA A 816 -7.68 -40.54 -8.08
N ALA A 817 -8.14 -40.95 -9.28
CA ALA A 817 -7.56 -40.47 -10.53
C ALA A 817 -8.01 -39.02 -10.79
N TRP A 818 -7.14 -38.22 -11.41
CA TRP A 818 -7.50 -36.89 -11.91
C TRP A 818 -8.55 -37.03 -13.02
N SER A 819 -9.52 -36.12 -13.04
CA SER A 819 -10.56 -36.06 -14.07
C SER A 819 -10.79 -34.59 -14.44
N ALA A 820 -11.11 -34.31 -15.70
CA ALA A 820 -11.33 -32.95 -16.19
C ALA A 820 -12.59 -32.31 -15.58
N SER A 821 -12.57 -30.99 -15.41
CA SER A 821 -13.74 -30.20 -14.96
C SER A 821 -14.42 -30.72 -13.68
N THR A 822 -13.65 -31.33 -12.79
CA THR A 822 -14.14 -31.99 -11.57
C THR A 822 -13.82 -31.12 -10.36
N SER A 823 -14.80 -30.90 -9.49
CA SER A 823 -14.62 -30.14 -8.26
C SER A 823 -13.75 -30.88 -7.25
N LEU A 824 -12.70 -30.20 -6.77
CA LEU A 824 -11.82 -30.66 -5.70
C LEU A 824 -11.97 -29.73 -4.49
N THR A 825 -11.93 -30.33 -3.30
CA THR A 825 -11.82 -29.60 -2.02
C THR A 825 -10.36 -29.45 -1.61
N ALA A 826 -10.04 -28.42 -0.84
CA ALA A 826 -8.70 -28.30 -0.27
C ALA A 826 -8.33 -29.56 0.53
N GLY A 827 -7.19 -30.16 0.23
CA GLY A 827 -6.72 -31.42 0.80
C GLY A 827 -6.95 -32.65 -0.08
N SER A 828 -7.86 -32.60 -1.07
CA SER A 828 -8.08 -33.69 -2.03
C SER A 828 -6.77 -34.07 -2.72
N VAL A 829 -6.51 -35.37 -2.86
CA VAL A 829 -5.31 -35.90 -3.52
C VAL A 829 -5.73 -36.68 -4.76
N VAL A 830 -5.17 -36.33 -5.91
CA VAL A 830 -5.45 -36.96 -7.20
C VAL A 830 -4.17 -37.42 -7.87
N TYR A 831 -4.22 -38.48 -8.69
CA TYR A 831 -3.09 -38.91 -9.51
C TYR A 831 -3.40 -38.84 -11.00
N THR A 832 -2.41 -38.51 -11.81
CA THR A 832 -2.53 -38.45 -13.27
C THR A 832 -2.18 -39.77 -13.93
N THR A 833 -2.50 -39.88 -15.22
CA THR A 833 -2.13 -41.02 -16.07
C THR A 833 -0.61 -41.23 -16.11
N ALA A 834 0.16 -40.14 -16.04
CA ALA A 834 1.62 -40.16 -15.93
C ALA A 834 2.14 -40.54 -14.52
N LYS A 835 1.28 -41.07 -13.64
CA LYS A 835 1.61 -41.50 -12.27
C LYS A 835 2.21 -40.38 -11.42
N ARG A 836 1.71 -39.16 -11.58
CA ARG A 836 2.06 -37.99 -10.77
C ARG A 836 0.94 -37.69 -9.80
N VAL A 837 1.27 -37.45 -8.54
CA VAL A 837 0.30 -37.14 -7.50
C VAL A 837 0.26 -35.66 -7.25
N TYR A 838 -0.95 -35.14 -7.12
CA TYR A 838 -1.21 -33.74 -6.85
C TYR A 838 -2.17 -33.60 -5.68
N ARG A 839 -1.89 -32.65 -4.79
CA ARG A 839 -2.81 -32.25 -3.73
C ARG A 839 -3.44 -30.92 -4.08
N CYS A 840 -4.76 -30.86 -3.98
CA CYS A 840 -5.52 -29.64 -4.08
C CYS A 840 -5.20 -28.76 -2.86
N THR A 841 -4.56 -27.62 -3.09
CA THR A 841 -4.20 -26.66 -2.04
C THR A 841 -5.23 -25.55 -1.89
N ALA A 842 -5.98 -25.23 -2.96
CA ALA A 842 -7.14 -24.37 -2.94
C ALA A 842 -8.28 -25.03 -3.75
N ALA A 843 -9.47 -25.07 -3.15
CA ALA A 843 -10.64 -25.70 -3.73
C ALA A 843 -11.04 -25.05 -5.05
N GLY A 844 -11.54 -25.85 -5.99
CA GLY A 844 -11.94 -25.39 -7.31
C GLY A 844 -12.19 -26.56 -8.26
N ALA A 845 -12.50 -26.28 -9.52
CA ALA A 845 -12.64 -27.29 -10.55
C ALA A 845 -11.31 -27.50 -11.29
N THR A 846 -10.96 -28.76 -11.57
CA THR A 846 -9.81 -29.10 -12.41
C THR A 846 -9.97 -28.56 -13.83
N GLY A 847 -8.84 -28.38 -14.53
CA GLY A 847 -8.82 -27.90 -15.91
C GLY A 847 -9.30 -28.94 -16.93
N THR A 848 -9.13 -28.63 -18.21
CA THR A 848 -9.44 -29.56 -19.31
C THR A 848 -8.31 -30.55 -19.61
N ALA A 849 -7.12 -30.33 -19.08
CA ALA A 849 -5.95 -31.19 -19.24
C ALA A 849 -5.29 -31.50 -17.89
N GLU A 850 -4.63 -32.66 -17.80
CA GLU A 850 -3.89 -33.07 -16.60
C GLU A 850 -2.79 -32.04 -16.25
N PRO A 851 -2.54 -31.78 -14.95
CA PRO A 851 -1.38 -30.99 -14.54
C PRO A 851 -0.07 -31.67 -14.96
N THR A 852 0.88 -30.86 -15.44
CA THR A 852 2.17 -31.35 -15.97
C THR A 852 3.37 -30.91 -15.14
N HIS A 853 3.22 -29.91 -14.26
CA HIS A 853 4.31 -29.42 -13.41
C HIS A 853 4.81 -30.51 -12.47
N THR A 854 6.13 -30.63 -12.35
CA THR A 854 6.81 -31.65 -11.51
C THR A 854 7.51 -31.03 -10.30
N GLY A 855 7.06 -29.85 -9.87
CA GLY A 855 7.55 -29.14 -8.70
C GLY A 855 6.67 -27.93 -8.40
N GLY A 856 6.64 -27.50 -7.14
CA GLY A 856 5.84 -26.37 -6.71
C GLY A 856 4.32 -26.57 -6.82
N ILE A 857 3.63 -25.43 -6.91
CA ILE A 857 2.17 -25.30 -6.95
C ILE A 857 1.80 -24.58 -8.26
N ALA A 858 0.75 -25.05 -8.94
CA ALA A 858 0.23 -24.39 -10.15
C ALA A 858 -1.29 -24.55 -10.21
N SER A 859 -1.97 -23.63 -10.89
CA SER A 859 -3.39 -23.75 -11.19
C SER A 859 -3.65 -24.84 -12.22
N ASN A 860 -4.78 -25.52 -12.07
CA ASN A 860 -5.33 -26.45 -13.05
C ASN A 860 -6.84 -26.24 -13.08
N GLY A 861 -7.32 -25.42 -14.03
CA GLY A 861 -8.68 -24.88 -13.98
C GLY A 861 -8.79 -23.78 -12.91
N THR A 862 -9.82 -23.83 -12.08
CA THR A 862 -9.97 -22.97 -10.90
C THR A 862 -9.41 -23.61 -9.63
N ALA A 863 -9.07 -24.90 -9.66
CA ALA A 863 -8.34 -25.57 -8.58
C ALA A 863 -6.84 -25.23 -8.62
N VAL A 864 -6.21 -25.21 -7.45
CA VAL A 864 -4.75 -25.07 -7.32
C VAL A 864 -4.16 -26.38 -6.84
N LEU A 865 -3.16 -26.90 -7.57
CA LEU A 865 -2.60 -28.22 -7.37
C LEU A 865 -1.10 -28.14 -7.04
N ARG A 866 -0.70 -28.75 -5.91
CA ARG A 866 0.71 -28.98 -5.53
C ARG A 866 1.17 -30.34 -6.00
N TYR A 867 2.34 -30.42 -6.65
CA TYR A 867 2.94 -31.70 -7.00
C TYR A 867 3.51 -32.40 -5.74
N GLU A 868 3.01 -33.59 -5.44
CA GLU A 868 3.38 -34.41 -4.26
C GLU A 868 4.40 -35.51 -4.61
N GLY A 869 4.81 -35.63 -5.87
CA GLY A 869 5.74 -36.66 -6.34
C GLY A 869 5.08 -37.75 -7.18
N PRO A 870 5.82 -38.85 -7.46
CA PRO A 870 5.26 -40.01 -8.14
C PRO A 870 4.19 -40.72 -7.27
N LEU A 871 3.30 -41.46 -7.92
CA LEU A 871 2.34 -42.35 -7.27
C LEU A 871 3.07 -43.55 -6.65
N ALA A 872 2.81 -43.83 -5.37
CA ALA A 872 3.24 -45.09 -4.79
C ALA A 872 2.40 -46.26 -5.34
N GLU A 873 3.02 -47.40 -5.59
CA GLU A 873 2.32 -48.57 -6.13
C GLU A 873 2.52 -49.80 -5.25
N PHE A 874 1.43 -50.45 -4.86
CA PHE A 874 1.44 -51.65 -4.02
C PHE A 874 1.12 -52.90 -4.82
N LYS A 875 1.89 -53.96 -4.58
CA LYS A 875 1.63 -55.31 -5.09
C LYS A 875 1.29 -56.22 -3.92
N ALA A 876 0.23 -57.01 -4.03
CA ALA A 876 -0.09 -58.02 -3.03
C ALA A 876 0.96 -59.15 -3.03
N PHE A 877 1.26 -59.71 -1.85
CA PHE A 877 2.19 -60.85 -1.70
C PHE A 877 1.63 -61.91 -0.75
N GLY A 878 2.13 -63.14 -0.90
CA GLY A 878 1.70 -64.29 -0.09
C GLY A 878 0.23 -64.64 -0.32
N PRO A 879 -0.15 -65.14 -1.50
CA PRO A 879 -1.52 -65.59 -1.75
C PRO A 879 -1.91 -66.69 -0.74
N ILE A 880 -3.11 -66.58 -0.17
CA ILE A 880 -3.68 -67.52 0.78
C ILE A 880 -4.60 -68.45 0.00
N VAL A 881 -4.05 -69.56 -0.49
CA VAL A 881 -4.83 -70.56 -1.22
C VAL A 881 -5.80 -71.25 -0.29
N SER A 882 -7.07 -71.35 -0.71
CA SER A 882 -8.01 -72.29 -0.10
C SER A 882 -7.54 -73.71 -0.43
N PRO A 883 -7.57 -74.65 0.52
CA PRO A 883 -7.37 -76.05 0.20
C PRO A 883 -8.38 -76.57 -0.83
#